data_AF-Q6FS74-F1
#
_entry.id   AF-Q6FS74-F1
#
_cell.length_a   1.000
_cell.length_b   1.000
_cell.length_c   1.000
_cell.angle_alpha   90.00
_cell.angle_beta   90.00
_cell.angle_gamma   90.00
#
_symmetry.space_group_name_H-M   'P 1'
#
loop_
_entity.id
_entity.type
_entity.pdbx_description
1 polymer ?
#
loop_
_entity_poly.entity_id
_entity_poly.type
_entity_poly.pdbx_seq_one_letter_code
_entity_poly.pdbx_strand_id
1 'polypeptide(L)'
;MAPSVLQRRPSLLHDDYEHAVTADSTAKIADSLKGKGIVPSANLNKLVQTNKISIDDLDMISLGTAFDQQMEAGSPMYWDPQGEEEIRTKCSTISDNPMLNILKGIEHVSYNARPVRAREIDSADVDAENNPFNKIVMSRTKYVVNSYQNSASNVKFDDKRAFVYPKPLPKFWKYENDKRLTLEEQKEEKQSYYVSARNEFDDEEDLINLPEAVKPNQTSAKFLGGVHHTGEFFDYDLYKKALKKHKKKIDDDNASDPSRKFCDFNFYQKIPDFAEFREDFDFVVELLQNNHFDNLAKKRISYLNDKFELFQHLKSKTEILENKKVPYRDFYNSRKVDCNFLLSGCITQRQLSEFIWEKLNKEPERIVYKFSTGETIKLSELFEIGCTSAEPIALGLKIVDDDFLEWYETVYLQQFHLIPSREADVQLEGKELRFFLLAKTFLEFDNILEGEYFAEVFIKYTVHTWEKSKYQLGQVSVDFQFYDSQEDNWWYKFSNWIKRWNLISYNIRWNVQISRVYSKLFKLGRVTCFNDMLDMIFKPIFDHTNNSDNNPDFHYFITNICSLDLVISENDDYLWKEFSDINQTPAEWVAQGDNPPVAYYMYYIYQRLGHFNYMMNRRSEPCITLRCYCSDLDNRSSQFTDRYITDQTESLICNLLLCNGGLMNAEYIWSAPALLTYLFYLLQVPVIIAPLSSVTMPSMQLERQGRKYKSDLSSLTGFCQGEITKRDITVSDDHSYGSNPFMRMFKLGMKTSLSSNSVLFNSSYTMEPMIEEYSVAASIYLLNAADLCELARNSVIACGYEGWYKAHWSGISVRPDKYFKENVGGVDVWYDTAEDTSIKHNVPMIRRQYRRDTLDQEWDFLEELFN
;
A
#
# COMPACT_ATOMS: atom_id res chain seq x y z
N MET A 1 4.10 19.57 48.29
CA MET A 1 2.67 19.68 47.97
C MET A 1 2.47 19.11 46.58
N ALA A 2 1.94 17.90 46.51
CA ALA A 2 1.65 17.19 45.26
C ALA A 2 0.15 17.26 44.96
N PRO A 3 -0.29 17.37 43.69
CA PRO A 3 -1.71 17.36 43.36
C PRO A 3 -2.26 15.93 43.40
N SER A 4 -3.36 15.76 44.13
CA SER A 4 -4.09 14.51 44.32
C SER A 4 -4.81 14.08 43.04
N VAL A 5 -4.55 12.85 42.60
CA VAL A 5 -5.29 12.14 41.56
C VAL A 5 -6.75 11.97 42.00
N LEU A 6 -7.68 12.52 41.24
CA LEU A 6 -9.12 12.25 41.39
C LEU A 6 -9.40 10.81 40.96
N GLN A 7 -9.40 9.87 41.90
CA GLN A 7 -10.04 8.57 41.72
C GLN A 7 -11.56 8.78 41.68
N ARG A 8 -12.23 8.31 40.61
CA ARG A 8 -13.68 8.14 40.58
C ARG A 8 -14.07 7.28 41.78
N ARG A 9 -14.98 7.78 42.64
CA ARG A 9 -15.57 6.97 43.71
C ARG A 9 -16.50 5.91 43.08
N PRO A 10 -16.43 4.64 43.51
CA PRO A 10 -17.41 3.64 43.13
C PRO A 10 -18.74 3.97 43.82
N SER A 11 -19.85 3.94 43.07
CA SER A 11 -21.18 4.04 43.67
C SER A 11 -21.56 2.69 44.26
N LEU A 12 -21.36 2.54 45.57
CA LEU A 12 -21.72 1.36 46.35
C LEU A 12 -23.16 0.86 46.13
N LEU A 13 -24.08 1.72 45.70
CA LEU A 13 -25.48 1.32 45.47
C LEU A 13 -25.76 0.66 44.11
N HIS A 14 -24.89 0.84 43.11
CA HIS A 14 -25.09 0.30 41.76
C HIS A 14 -24.44 -1.08 41.63
N ASP A 15 -23.23 -1.23 42.18
CA ASP A 15 -22.46 -2.47 42.14
C ASP A 15 -23.14 -3.57 42.99
N ASP A 16 -23.74 -3.22 44.13
CA ASP A 16 -24.49 -4.19 44.96
C ASP A 16 -25.80 -4.66 44.30
N TYR A 17 -26.42 -3.82 43.45
CA TYR A 17 -27.61 -4.19 42.68
C TYR A 17 -27.25 -5.09 41.50
N GLU A 18 -26.17 -4.80 40.77
CA GLU A 18 -25.65 -5.69 39.72
C GLU A 18 -25.20 -7.03 40.29
N HIS A 19 -24.51 -7.06 41.42
CA HIS A 19 -24.08 -8.31 42.07
C HIS A 19 -25.24 -9.15 42.61
N ALA A 20 -26.31 -8.52 43.13
CA ALA A 20 -27.49 -9.23 43.62
C ALA A 20 -28.35 -9.81 42.47
N VAL A 21 -28.41 -9.13 41.32
CA VAL A 21 -29.21 -9.58 40.15
C VAL A 21 -28.46 -10.63 39.30
N THR A 22 -27.13 -10.57 39.24
CA THR A 22 -26.29 -11.49 38.43
C THR A 22 -26.09 -12.87 39.07
N ALA A 23 -26.09 -12.97 40.41
CA ALA A 23 -25.87 -14.25 41.10
C ALA A 23 -27.09 -15.20 40.99
N ASP A 24 -28.31 -14.67 41.01
CA ASP A 24 -29.55 -15.48 40.99
C ASP A 24 -30.06 -15.80 39.56
N SER A 25 -29.54 -15.10 38.54
CA SER A 25 -29.96 -15.25 37.13
C SER A 25 -29.10 -16.24 36.35
N THR A 26 -27.79 -16.32 36.61
CA THR A 26 -26.87 -17.23 35.90
C THR A 26 -27.20 -18.71 36.13
N ALA A 27 -27.63 -19.09 37.34
CA ALA A 27 -28.09 -20.45 37.66
C ALA A 27 -29.41 -20.82 36.95
N LYS A 28 -30.38 -19.90 36.89
CA LYS A 28 -31.67 -20.13 36.20
C LYS A 28 -31.52 -20.17 34.68
N ILE A 29 -30.55 -19.46 34.13
CA ILE A 29 -30.27 -19.42 32.68
C ILE A 29 -29.57 -20.70 32.21
N ALA A 30 -28.63 -21.24 33.01
CA ALA A 30 -27.98 -22.52 32.71
C ALA A 30 -28.99 -23.69 32.70
N ASP A 31 -29.99 -23.66 33.59
CA ASP A 31 -31.06 -24.66 33.62
C ASP A 31 -32.09 -24.47 32.48
N SER A 32 -32.37 -23.23 32.07
CA SER A 32 -33.23 -22.92 30.92
C SER A 32 -32.62 -23.36 29.57
N LEU A 33 -31.30 -23.21 29.41
CA LEU A 33 -30.56 -23.65 28.21
C LEU A 33 -30.46 -25.18 28.13
N LYS A 34 -30.27 -25.87 29.27
CA LYS A 34 -30.31 -27.34 29.35
C LYS A 34 -31.70 -27.90 29.05
N GLY A 35 -32.77 -27.22 29.44
CA GLY A 35 -34.16 -27.62 29.17
C GLY A 35 -34.59 -27.52 27.70
N LYS A 36 -33.81 -26.85 26.85
CA LYS A 36 -34.10 -26.63 25.41
C LYS A 36 -33.23 -27.46 24.46
N GLY A 37 -32.37 -28.35 24.96
CA GLY A 37 -31.51 -29.20 24.12
C GLY A 37 -30.37 -28.45 23.42
N ILE A 38 -30.06 -27.22 23.81
CA ILE A 38 -29.01 -26.40 23.21
C ILE A 38 -27.69 -26.72 23.91
N VAL A 39 -26.71 -27.30 23.21
CA VAL A 39 -25.38 -27.57 23.76
C VAL A 39 -24.56 -26.27 23.73
N PRO A 40 -24.19 -25.69 24.88
CA PRO A 40 -23.36 -24.50 24.89
C PRO A 40 -21.94 -24.83 24.39
N SER A 41 -21.38 -23.97 23.53
CA SER A 41 -19.98 -24.11 23.12
C SER A 41 -19.06 -24.12 24.34
N ALA A 42 -17.92 -24.83 24.27
CA ALA A 42 -16.97 -24.91 25.38
C ALA A 42 -16.49 -23.52 25.87
N ASN A 43 -16.53 -22.52 25.00
CA ASN A 43 -16.24 -21.12 25.31
C ASN A 43 -17.33 -20.44 26.16
N LEU A 44 -18.61 -20.77 25.96
CA LEU A 44 -19.73 -20.21 26.73
C LEU A 44 -19.67 -20.65 28.20
N ASN A 45 -19.32 -21.91 28.46
CA ASN A 45 -19.15 -22.43 29.83
C ASN A 45 -17.96 -21.77 30.54
N LYS A 46 -16.87 -21.44 29.83
CA LYS A 46 -15.73 -20.68 30.37
C LYS A 46 -16.08 -19.22 30.65
N LEU A 47 -16.85 -18.58 29.77
CA LEU A 47 -17.23 -17.16 29.87
C LEU A 47 -18.23 -16.92 31.02
N VAL A 48 -19.24 -17.78 31.15
CA VAL A 48 -20.25 -17.70 32.23
C VAL A 48 -19.63 -17.95 33.61
N GLN A 49 -18.56 -18.77 33.71
CA GLN A 49 -17.86 -19.03 34.97
C GLN A 49 -17.01 -17.85 35.49
N THR A 50 -16.77 -16.80 34.68
CA THR A 50 -15.83 -15.72 35.03
C THR A 50 -16.48 -14.41 35.54
N ASN A 51 -17.80 -14.35 35.71
CA ASN A 51 -18.54 -13.22 36.32
C ASN A 51 -18.14 -11.81 35.82
N LYS A 52 -17.82 -11.64 34.53
CA LYS A 52 -17.40 -10.34 33.94
C LYS A 52 -18.03 -10.03 32.59
N ILE A 53 -19.33 -10.25 32.44
CA ILE A 53 -20.05 -9.87 31.22
C ILE A 53 -21.22 -9.00 31.67
N SER A 54 -21.26 -7.75 31.19
CA SER A 54 -22.38 -6.86 31.47
C SER A 54 -23.66 -7.43 30.85
N ILE A 55 -24.84 -7.08 31.40
CA ILE A 55 -26.11 -7.55 30.86
C ILE A 55 -26.28 -7.16 29.37
N ASP A 56 -25.80 -5.98 29.00
CA ASP A 56 -25.82 -5.47 27.63
C ASP A 56 -24.88 -6.24 26.69
N ASP A 57 -23.76 -6.77 27.20
CA ASP A 57 -22.84 -7.60 26.41
C ASP A 57 -23.34 -9.05 26.27
N LEU A 58 -24.30 -9.48 27.09
CA LEU A 58 -24.89 -10.83 27.01
C LEU A 58 -25.75 -10.99 25.75
N ASP A 59 -26.48 -9.94 25.35
CA ASP A 59 -27.25 -9.85 24.10
C ASP A 59 -26.37 -9.77 22.84
N MET A 60 -25.06 -9.64 23.02
CA MET A 60 -24.06 -9.59 21.96
C MET A 60 -23.42 -10.96 21.66
N ILE A 61 -23.72 -11.99 22.45
CA ILE A 61 -23.19 -13.34 22.27
C ILE A 61 -24.06 -14.10 21.27
N SER A 62 -23.46 -14.53 20.14
CA SER A 62 -24.17 -15.39 19.17
C SER A 62 -24.49 -16.75 19.80
N LEU A 63 -25.75 -17.16 19.78
CA LEU A 63 -26.15 -18.53 20.11
C LEU A 63 -25.65 -19.42 18.97
N GLY A 64 -24.53 -20.10 19.12
CA GLY A 64 -23.94 -20.91 18.04
C GLY A 64 -24.77 -22.17 17.77
N THR A 65 -25.86 -22.04 17.02
CA THR A 65 -26.72 -23.16 16.65
C THR A 65 -26.09 -24.00 15.55
N ALA A 66 -26.52 -25.25 15.41
CA ALA A 66 -26.11 -26.10 14.28
C ALA A 66 -26.48 -25.47 12.92
N PHE A 67 -27.58 -24.71 12.89
CA PHE A 67 -27.99 -23.94 11.73
C PHE A 67 -26.98 -22.83 11.38
N ASP A 68 -26.49 -22.07 12.37
CA ASP A 68 -25.48 -21.04 12.12
C ASP A 68 -24.17 -21.63 11.58
N GLN A 69 -23.75 -22.78 12.11
CA GLN A 69 -22.57 -23.50 11.61
C GLN A 69 -22.75 -23.97 10.16
N GLN A 70 -23.95 -24.45 9.79
CA GLN A 70 -24.26 -24.83 8.41
C GLN A 70 -24.29 -23.63 7.46
N MET A 71 -24.85 -22.49 7.92
CA MET A 71 -24.87 -21.24 7.16
C MET A 71 -23.46 -20.68 6.95
N GLU A 72 -22.60 -20.71 7.97
CA GLU A 72 -21.19 -20.34 7.86
C GLU A 72 -20.41 -21.25 6.89
N ALA A 73 -20.70 -22.56 6.91
CA ALA A 73 -20.12 -23.54 6.00
C ALA A 73 -20.67 -23.46 4.56
N GLY A 74 -21.64 -22.58 4.28
CA GLY A 74 -22.21 -22.38 2.95
C GLY A 74 -22.97 -23.59 2.39
N SER A 75 -23.41 -24.51 3.25
CA SER A 75 -24.16 -25.69 2.83
C SER A 75 -25.66 -25.37 2.68
N PRO A 76 -26.33 -25.78 1.59
CA PRO A 76 -27.77 -25.60 1.45
C PRO A 76 -28.49 -26.42 2.53
N MET A 77 -29.47 -25.80 3.21
CA MET A 77 -30.31 -26.35 4.30
C MET A 77 -30.33 -27.88 4.37
N TYR A 78 -29.51 -28.46 5.26
CA TYR A 78 -29.69 -29.84 5.66
C TYR A 78 -30.69 -29.85 6.81
N TRP A 79 -31.93 -30.24 6.51
CA TRP A 79 -32.94 -30.51 7.53
C TRP A 79 -32.50 -31.74 8.31
N ASP A 80 -32.26 -31.55 9.61
CA ASP A 80 -31.89 -32.62 10.53
C ASP A 80 -33.01 -33.68 10.55
N PRO A 81 -32.77 -34.95 10.18
CA PRO A 81 -33.76 -36.02 10.25
C PRO A 81 -33.86 -36.53 11.71
N GLN A 82 -34.02 -35.62 12.68
CA GLN A 82 -34.23 -36.00 14.07
C GLN A 82 -35.70 -36.36 14.30
N GLY A 83 -36.08 -37.51 13.73
CA GLY A 83 -37.20 -38.34 14.15
C GLY A 83 -36.79 -39.79 14.45
N GLU A 84 -35.51 -40.18 14.26
CA GLU A 84 -35.10 -41.59 14.35
C GLU A 84 -34.35 -41.97 15.63
N GLU A 85 -33.97 -41.04 16.51
CA GLU A 85 -33.36 -41.39 17.80
C GLU A 85 -34.36 -41.89 18.86
N GLU A 86 -35.66 -41.60 18.70
CA GLU A 86 -36.70 -42.09 19.64
C GLU A 86 -37.10 -43.56 19.44
N ILE A 87 -36.71 -44.20 18.33
CA ILE A 87 -37.09 -45.60 18.05
C ILE A 87 -36.05 -46.60 18.62
N ARG A 88 -34.83 -46.17 18.93
CA ARG A 88 -33.76 -47.08 19.40
C ARG A 88 -33.80 -47.40 20.91
N THR A 89 -34.64 -46.74 21.69
CA THR A 89 -34.73 -46.98 23.15
C THR A 89 -35.92 -47.84 23.60
N LYS A 90 -36.74 -48.36 22.67
CA LYS A 90 -37.87 -49.26 23.00
C LYS A 90 -37.92 -50.52 22.15
N CYS A 91 -36.89 -51.35 22.18
CA CYS A 91 -37.02 -52.78 21.87
C CYS A 91 -35.82 -53.57 22.37
N SER A 92 -35.80 -53.86 23.67
CA SER A 92 -35.05 -55.00 24.20
C SER A 92 -36.06 -55.97 24.81
N THR A 93 -36.53 -56.94 24.01
CA THR A 93 -36.88 -58.31 24.43
C THR A 93 -37.50 -59.06 23.25
N ILE A 94 -37.19 -60.36 23.16
CA ILE A 94 -37.91 -61.46 22.46
C ILE A 94 -37.27 -61.97 21.15
N SER A 95 -36.47 -63.03 21.35
CA SER A 95 -36.32 -64.32 20.63
C SER A 95 -36.70 -64.49 19.15
N ASP A 96 -35.76 -65.10 18.42
CA ASP A 96 -35.90 -66.20 17.45
C ASP A 96 -37.11 -66.21 16.50
N ASN A 97 -36.85 -65.83 15.23
CA ASN A 97 -37.61 -66.34 14.09
C ASN A 97 -36.74 -66.39 12.82
N PRO A 98 -36.58 -67.55 12.15
CA PRO A 98 -35.77 -67.70 10.95
C PRO A 98 -36.64 -67.42 9.71
N MET A 99 -36.92 -66.14 9.45
CA MET A 99 -37.66 -65.73 8.23
C MET A 99 -37.28 -64.31 7.80
N LEU A 100 -35.98 -63.98 7.85
CA LEU A 100 -35.48 -62.69 7.33
C LEU A 100 -34.10 -62.82 6.66
N ASN A 101 -33.87 -63.91 5.93
CA ASN A 101 -32.63 -64.15 5.16
C ASN A 101 -32.79 -63.84 3.65
N ILE A 102 -33.69 -62.92 3.26
CA ILE A 102 -33.88 -62.51 1.85
C ILE A 102 -33.51 -61.04 1.60
N LEU A 103 -33.04 -60.28 2.61
CA LEU A 103 -32.60 -58.88 2.44
C LEU A 103 -31.22 -58.61 3.06
N LYS A 104 -30.27 -59.54 2.90
CA LYS A 104 -28.84 -59.25 3.10
C LYS A 104 -28.22 -58.85 1.78
N GLY A 105 -28.36 -57.57 1.45
CA GLY A 105 -27.75 -56.98 0.28
C GLY A 105 -28.00 -55.48 0.23
N ILE A 106 -27.67 -54.76 1.30
CA ILE A 106 -27.30 -53.33 1.33
C ILE A 106 -26.54 -53.12 2.65
N GLU A 107 -25.22 -53.02 2.57
CA GLU A 107 -24.40 -52.48 3.64
C GLU A 107 -24.56 -50.94 3.62
N HIS A 108 -25.18 -50.37 4.65
CA HIS A 108 -25.18 -48.92 4.84
C HIS A 108 -23.81 -48.49 5.39
N VAL A 109 -22.96 -48.03 4.48
CA VAL A 109 -21.74 -47.26 4.80
C VAL A 109 -22.15 -45.91 5.39
N SER A 110 -21.65 -45.62 6.59
CA SER A 110 -21.75 -44.32 7.24
C SER A 110 -21.09 -43.24 6.37
N TYR A 111 -21.88 -42.29 5.86
CA TYR A 111 -21.37 -41.08 5.22
C TYR A 111 -21.07 -40.03 6.29
N ASN A 112 -19.79 -39.84 6.60
CA ASN A 112 -19.31 -38.54 7.03
C ASN A 112 -19.57 -37.56 5.87
N ALA A 113 -20.31 -36.49 6.12
CA ALA A 113 -20.66 -35.50 5.12
C ALA A 113 -19.39 -34.79 4.62
N ARG A 114 -18.90 -35.19 3.44
CA ARG A 114 -18.09 -34.36 2.57
C ARG A 114 -19.02 -33.45 1.76
N PRO A 115 -18.58 -32.25 1.34
CA PRO A 115 -19.35 -31.43 0.41
C PRO A 115 -19.80 -32.27 -0.80
N VAL A 116 -21.03 -32.04 -1.25
CA VAL A 116 -21.60 -32.74 -2.40
C VAL A 116 -20.78 -32.39 -3.64
N ARG A 117 -20.22 -33.41 -4.29
CA ARG A 117 -19.43 -33.29 -5.53
C ARG A 117 -20.18 -32.45 -6.56
N ALA A 118 -19.52 -31.41 -7.08
CA ALA A 118 -19.95 -30.68 -8.26
C ALA A 118 -19.74 -31.54 -9.52
N ARG A 119 -20.55 -32.58 -9.72
CA ARG A 119 -20.58 -33.34 -10.99
C ARG A 119 -21.97 -33.30 -11.60
N GLU A 120 -22.21 -32.25 -12.37
CA GLU A 120 -23.05 -32.25 -13.58
C GLU A 120 -22.55 -31.14 -14.52
N ILE A 121 -21.31 -31.27 -15.03
CA ILE A 121 -20.87 -30.56 -16.24
C ILE A 121 -20.18 -31.61 -17.11
N ASP A 122 -20.64 -31.74 -18.34
CA ASP A 122 -20.23 -32.75 -19.31
C ASP A 122 -18.71 -32.89 -19.39
N SER A 123 -18.25 -34.12 -19.21
CA SER A 123 -16.86 -34.53 -19.33
C SER A 123 -16.41 -34.47 -20.79
N ALA A 124 -15.52 -33.52 -21.09
CA ALA A 124 -14.58 -33.62 -22.19
C ALA A 124 -13.19 -33.23 -21.66
N ASP A 125 -12.33 -34.24 -21.55
CA ASP A 125 -10.86 -34.21 -21.50
C ASP A 125 -10.18 -33.20 -20.55
N VAL A 126 -9.91 -33.61 -19.31
CA VAL A 126 -8.82 -33.01 -18.50
C VAL A 126 -8.09 -34.13 -17.76
N ASP A 127 -6.84 -34.38 -18.19
CA ASP A 127 -5.86 -35.19 -17.45
C ASP A 127 -5.58 -34.56 -16.08
N ALA A 128 -5.50 -35.40 -15.04
CA ALA A 128 -5.34 -35.06 -13.63
C ALA A 128 -3.96 -34.44 -13.24
N GLU A 129 -3.29 -33.74 -14.16
CA GLU A 129 -2.06 -32.95 -13.94
C GLU A 129 -2.26 -31.42 -14.10
N ASN A 130 -3.45 -30.92 -14.48
CA ASN A 130 -3.60 -29.56 -15.03
C ASN A 130 -4.62 -28.65 -14.30
N ASN A 131 -4.39 -28.27 -13.04
CA ASN A 131 -5.07 -27.08 -12.49
C ASN A 131 -4.36 -25.81 -13.03
N PRO A 132 -5.00 -25.01 -13.92
CA PRO A 132 -4.35 -23.86 -14.54
C PRO A 132 -4.05 -22.74 -13.54
N PHE A 133 -4.78 -22.67 -12.42
CA PHE A 133 -4.52 -21.71 -11.34
C PHE A 133 -3.19 -22.03 -10.64
N ASN A 134 -2.88 -23.31 -10.43
CA ASN A 134 -1.59 -23.72 -9.84
C ASN A 134 -0.42 -23.33 -10.74
N LYS A 135 -0.58 -23.42 -12.07
CA LYS A 135 0.44 -22.94 -13.02
C LYS A 135 0.69 -21.43 -12.87
N ILE A 136 -0.35 -20.63 -12.64
CA ILE A 136 -0.21 -19.18 -12.36
C ILE A 136 0.55 -18.95 -11.05
N VAL A 137 0.25 -19.70 -9.98
CA VAL A 137 1.01 -19.62 -8.72
C VAL A 137 2.47 -19.94 -8.95
N MET A 138 2.77 -21.00 -9.73
CA MET A 138 4.14 -21.40 -10.06
C MET A 138 4.86 -20.33 -10.88
N SER A 139 4.23 -19.78 -11.93
CA SER A 139 4.83 -18.72 -12.74
C SER A 139 5.08 -17.46 -11.89
N ARG A 140 4.12 -17.01 -11.08
CA ARG A 140 4.32 -15.88 -10.17
C ARG A 140 5.45 -16.13 -9.17
N THR A 141 5.48 -17.30 -8.54
CA THR A 141 6.56 -17.69 -7.61
C THR A 141 7.92 -17.65 -8.29
N LYS A 142 8.01 -18.17 -9.52
CA LYS A 142 9.23 -18.13 -10.34
C LYS A 142 9.75 -16.70 -10.54
N TYR A 143 8.90 -15.77 -10.98
CA TYR A 143 9.34 -14.37 -11.20
C TYR A 143 9.67 -13.64 -9.89
N VAL A 144 8.83 -13.73 -8.87
CA VAL A 144 9.02 -13.00 -7.61
C VAL A 144 10.27 -13.49 -6.86
N VAL A 145 10.48 -14.80 -6.81
CA VAL A 145 11.62 -15.40 -6.09
C VAL A 145 12.93 -15.20 -6.88
N ASN A 146 12.93 -15.34 -8.21
CA ASN A 146 14.15 -15.17 -9.01
C ASN A 146 14.61 -13.70 -9.13
N SER A 147 13.73 -12.74 -8.86
CA SER A 147 14.07 -11.32 -8.77
C SER A 147 14.33 -10.82 -7.34
N TYR A 148 14.38 -11.73 -6.36
CA TYR A 148 14.60 -11.42 -4.94
C TYR A 148 13.59 -10.41 -4.36
N GLN A 149 12.36 -10.39 -4.91
CA GLN A 149 11.28 -9.52 -4.45
C GLN A 149 10.47 -10.13 -3.30
N ASN A 150 10.60 -11.44 -3.05
CA ASN A 150 9.91 -12.10 -1.94
C ASN A 150 10.44 -11.61 -0.59
N SER A 151 9.56 -11.58 0.40
CA SER A 151 9.85 -11.10 1.74
C SER A 151 10.91 -11.95 2.45
N ALA A 152 10.98 -13.25 2.15
CA ALA A 152 11.93 -14.18 2.78
C ALA A 152 13.38 -14.01 2.30
N SER A 153 13.60 -13.58 1.05
CA SER A 153 14.96 -13.33 0.54
C SER A 153 15.48 -11.96 0.93
N ASN A 154 14.59 -10.99 1.20
CA ASN A 154 14.97 -9.62 1.45
C ASN A 154 15.39 -9.41 2.92
N VAL A 155 16.67 -9.08 3.13
CA VAL A 155 17.25 -8.81 4.46
C VAL A 155 16.49 -7.73 5.22
N LYS A 156 15.81 -6.81 4.51
CA LYS A 156 14.96 -5.76 5.09
C LYS A 156 13.88 -6.30 6.02
N PHE A 157 13.34 -7.49 5.74
CA PHE A 157 12.26 -8.08 6.54
C PHE A 157 12.75 -9.05 7.63
N ASP A 158 14.06 -9.31 7.70
CA ASP A 158 14.65 -10.03 8.83
C ASP A 158 14.86 -9.06 10.00
N ASP A 159 14.09 -9.27 11.08
CA ASP A 159 14.11 -8.47 12.30
C ASP A 159 15.47 -8.38 13.03
N LYS A 160 16.40 -9.33 12.82
CA LYS A 160 17.72 -9.35 13.46
C LYS A 160 18.83 -8.86 12.54
N ARG A 161 18.72 -9.12 11.24
CA ARG A 161 19.74 -8.77 10.24
C ARG A 161 19.49 -7.40 9.61
N ALA A 162 18.25 -6.90 9.58
CA ALA A 162 17.95 -5.61 8.99
C ALA A 162 18.71 -4.47 9.68
N PHE A 163 19.40 -3.65 8.88
CA PHE A 163 19.98 -2.41 9.35
C PHE A 163 18.90 -1.32 9.43
N VAL A 164 18.40 -1.07 10.63
CA VAL A 164 17.40 -0.01 10.87
C VAL A 164 18.09 1.23 11.42
N TYR A 165 18.09 2.32 10.63
CA TYR A 165 18.60 3.62 11.06
C TYR A 165 17.80 4.77 10.43
N PRO A 166 17.45 5.84 11.19
CA PRO A 166 17.68 6.00 12.63
C PRO A 166 16.90 4.97 13.44
N LYS A 167 17.40 4.66 14.65
CA LYS A 167 16.72 3.68 15.50
C LYS A 167 15.29 4.17 15.81
N PRO A 168 14.31 3.27 15.79
CA PRO A 168 12.91 3.59 16.02
C PRO A 168 12.70 4.21 17.40
N LEU A 169 11.68 5.06 17.52
CA LEU A 169 11.32 5.69 18.79
C LEU A 169 10.86 4.64 19.83
N PRO A 170 11.12 4.87 21.13
CA PRO A 170 10.66 3.98 22.19
C PRO A 170 9.14 3.77 22.17
N LYS A 171 8.68 2.60 22.63
CA LYS A 171 7.25 2.24 22.65
C LYS A 171 6.34 3.31 23.29
N PHE A 172 6.76 3.84 24.43
CA PHE A 172 6.02 4.84 25.22
C PHE A 172 6.36 6.28 24.86
N TRP A 173 7.02 6.51 23.73
CA TRP A 173 7.34 7.85 23.26
C TRP A 173 6.07 8.66 23.01
N LYS A 174 6.12 9.94 23.39
CA LYS A 174 5.08 10.94 23.23
C LYS A 174 5.73 12.21 22.70
N TYR A 175 5.09 12.82 21.71
CA TYR A 175 5.60 14.03 21.07
C TYR A 175 5.80 15.16 22.09
N GLU A 176 4.82 15.36 22.99
CA GLU A 176 4.84 16.45 23.98
C GLU A 176 6.00 16.35 24.99
N ASN A 177 6.55 15.15 25.17
CA ASN A 177 7.66 14.90 26.08
C ASN A 177 9.02 14.95 25.38
N ASP A 178 9.05 14.92 24.05
CA ASP A 178 10.31 14.98 23.31
C ASP A 178 10.77 16.43 23.19
N LYS A 179 11.64 16.82 24.13
CA LYS A 179 12.26 18.15 24.12
C LYS A 179 12.91 18.48 22.79
N ARG A 180 13.39 17.50 22.01
CA ARG A 180 13.99 17.77 20.69
C ARG A 180 12.99 18.36 19.70
N LEU A 181 11.73 17.91 19.75
CA LEU A 181 10.70 18.29 18.79
C LEU A 181 9.75 19.39 19.29
N THR A 182 9.92 19.84 20.54
CA THR A 182 8.97 20.75 21.23
C THR A 182 9.61 22.06 21.70
N LEU A 183 10.91 22.26 21.49
CA LEU A 183 11.63 23.44 21.98
C LEU A 183 11.17 24.74 21.28
N GLU A 184 10.22 25.44 21.89
CA GLU A 184 10.21 26.90 21.81
C GLU A 184 11.39 27.42 22.64
N GLU A 185 12.11 28.44 22.15
CA GLU A 185 13.29 29.04 22.77
C GLU A 185 13.10 29.37 24.27
N GLN A 186 13.38 28.41 25.16
CA GLN A 186 13.53 28.69 26.59
C GLN A 186 15.03 28.76 26.91
N LYS A 187 15.44 29.99 27.20
CA LYS A 187 16.74 30.36 27.78
C LYS A 187 17.13 29.39 28.89
N GLU A 188 18.39 28.97 28.84
CA GLU A 188 19.24 28.48 29.93
C GLU A 188 18.52 27.79 31.11
N GLU A 189 18.58 26.46 31.16
CA GLU A 189 19.09 25.77 32.36
C GLU A 189 19.42 24.29 32.04
N LYS A 190 20.65 23.90 32.37
CA LYS A 190 21.14 22.52 32.29
C LYS A 190 20.46 21.68 33.38
N GLN A 191 19.71 20.65 33.01
CA GLN A 191 19.73 19.36 33.73
C GLN A 191 19.08 18.24 32.90
N SER A 192 19.90 17.23 32.60
CA SER A 192 19.52 15.92 32.06
C SER A 192 18.50 15.25 32.96
N TYR A 193 17.36 14.87 32.40
CA TYR A 193 16.34 14.02 33.04
C TYR A 193 15.85 13.00 32.02
N TYR A 194 16.45 11.82 32.02
CA TYR A 194 15.79 10.60 31.56
C TYR A 194 15.06 9.99 32.76
N VAL A 195 13.73 10.02 32.74
CA VAL A 195 12.91 9.34 33.73
C VAL A 195 12.95 7.85 33.47
N SER A 196 13.41 7.13 34.49
CA SER A 196 13.45 5.67 34.62
C SER A 196 12.13 5.00 34.25
N ALA A 197 12.19 4.03 33.35
CA ALA A 197 11.23 2.94 33.26
C ALA A 197 11.99 1.62 33.21
N ARG A 198 12.13 0.99 34.38
CA ARG A 198 12.55 -0.40 34.56
C ARG A 198 11.61 -1.34 33.79
N ASN A 199 12.14 -2.16 32.88
CA ASN A 199 12.11 -3.64 32.96
C ASN A 199 12.64 -4.32 31.69
N GLU A 200 13.51 -5.32 31.93
CA GLU A 200 13.74 -6.58 31.20
C GLU A 200 14.10 -6.51 29.71
N PHE A 201 15.40 -6.37 29.41
CA PHE A 201 16.12 -7.08 28.32
C PHE A 201 17.63 -6.97 28.61
N ASP A 202 18.30 -8.12 28.81
CA ASP A 202 19.72 -8.29 29.19
C ASP A 202 20.72 -7.99 28.04
N ASP A 203 20.74 -6.75 27.52
CA ASP A 203 21.85 -6.23 26.69
C ASP A 203 22.13 -4.77 27.11
N GLU A 204 22.61 -4.60 28.35
CA GLU A 204 22.75 -3.32 29.05
C GLU A 204 23.99 -2.46 28.65
N GLU A 205 24.73 -2.77 27.58
CA GLU A 205 25.88 -1.92 27.15
C GLU A 205 25.61 -1.00 25.94
N ASP A 206 24.52 -1.18 25.18
CA ASP A 206 24.25 -0.41 23.94
C ASP A 206 23.04 0.55 24.03
N LEU A 207 22.41 0.70 25.21
CA LEU A 207 21.21 1.52 25.45
C LEU A 207 21.45 2.89 26.10
N ILE A 208 22.71 3.30 26.33
CA ILE A 208 23.04 4.54 27.07
C ILE A 208 23.81 5.58 26.24
N ASN A 209 23.97 5.40 24.92
CA ASN A 209 24.50 6.44 24.03
C ASN A 209 23.56 6.71 22.85
N LEU A 210 22.36 7.24 23.12
CA LEU A 210 21.84 8.26 22.22
C LEU A 210 22.88 9.39 22.26
N PRO A 211 23.44 9.83 21.11
CA PRO A 211 24.49 10.84 21.11
C PRO A 211 24.04 11.99 21.99
N GLU A 212 24.92 12.49 22.88
CA GLU A 212 24.75 13.81 23.50
C GLU A 212 24.15 14.71 22.45
N ALA A 213 22.93 15.20 22.71
CA ALA A 213 22.10 15.90 21.75
C ALA A 213 23.00 16.73 20.84
N VAL A 214 23.19 16.25 19.60
CA VAL A 214 23.87 17.02 18.56
C VAL A 214 23.12 18.34 18.61
N LYS A 215 23.83 19.42 18.98
CA LYS A 215 23.19 20.73 19.06
C LYS A 215 22.50 20.91 17.70
N PRO A 216 21.18 21.18 17.66
CA PRO A 216 20.52 21.40 16.39
C PRO A 216 21.36 22.42 15.62
N ASN A 217 21.55 22.21 14.32
CA ASN A 217 22.15 23.25 13.49
C ASN A 217 21.28 24.50 13.70
N GLN A 218 21.78 25.48 14.46
CA GLN A 218 20.98 26.61 14.95
C GLN A 218 20.37 27.45 13.80
N THR A 219 20.82 27.19 12.58
CA THR A 219 20.35 27.77 11.33
C THR A 219 19.04 27.15 10.80
N SER A 220 18.73 25.86 11.05
CA SER A 220 17.53 25.22 10.48
C SER A 220 16.23 25.56 11.22
N ALA A 221 16.25 25.56 12.56
CA ALA A 221 15.05 25.82 13.36
C ALA A 221 14.52 27.27 13.24
N LYS A 222 15.41 28.24 13.00
CA LYS A 222 15.02 29.64 12.72
C LYS A 222 14.40 29.80 11.34
N PHE A 223 14.82 28.97 10.39
CA PHE A 223 14.34 28.98 9.02
C PHE A 223 12.92 28.40 8.90
N LEU A 224 12.61 27.36 9.68
CA LEU A 224 11.31 26.65 9.70
C LEU A 224 10.23 27.28 10.60
N GLY A 225 10.45 28.51 11.11
CA GLY A 225 9.49 29.18 11.98
C GLY A 225 9.24 28.49 13.33
N GLY A 226 10.24 27.80 13.89
CA GLY A 226 10.14 27.09 15.18
C GLY A 226 9.61 25.65 15.09
N VAL A 227 9.44 25.12 13.88
CA VAL A 227 9.08 23.71 13.67
C VAL A 227 10.34 22.85 13.70
N HIS A 228 10.36 21.88 14.62
CA HIS A 228 11.42 20.88 14.74
C HIS A 228 10.99 19.53 14.14
N HIS A 229 11.92 18.83 13.51
CA HIS A 229 11.71 17.48 12.97
C HIS A 229 12.93 16.57 13.21
N THR A 230 12.76 15.26 13.04
CA THR A 230 13.83 14.26 13.30
C THR A 230 15.14 14.54 12.57
N GLY A 231 15.05 15.04 11.33
CA GLY A 231 16.21 15.27 10.48
C GLY A 231 17.21 16.26 11.05
N GLU A 232 16.79 17.23 11.87
CA GLU A 232 17.71 18.18 12.52
C GLU A 232 18.71 17.52 13.48
N PHE A 233 18.36 16.32 13.98
CA PHE A 233 19.15 15.54 14.92
C PHE A 233 19.87 14.37 14.25
N PHE A 234 19.70 14.20 12.94
CA PHE A 234 20.34 13.14 12.19
C PHE A 234 21.76 13.53 11.82
N ASP A 235 22.72 12.71 12.25
CA ASP A 235 24.13 12.85 11.89
C ASP A 235 24.57 11.72 10.95
N TYR A 236 24.99 12.12 9.75
CA TYR A 236 25.50 11.21 8.72
C TYR A 236 26.81 10.53 9.12
N ASP A 237 27.65 11.14 9.96
CA ASP A 237 28.89 10.50 10.40
C ASP A 237 28.62 9.40 11.44
N LEU A 238 27.59 9.58 12.26
CA LEU A 238 27.08 8.52 13.14
C LEU A 238 26.44 7.39 12.35
N TYR A 239 25.66 7.71 11.31
CA TYR A 239 25.15 6.71 10.37
C TYR A 239 26.28 5.86 9.77
N LYS A 240 27.34 6.48 9.25
CA LYS A 240 28.50 5.77 8.69
C LYS A 240 29.17 4.85 9.72
N LYS A 241 29.34 5.32 10.95
CA LYS A 241 29.91 4.49 12.04
C LYS A 241 29.00 3.30 12.37
N ALA A 242 27.70 3.53 12.48
CA ALA A 242 26.71 2.49 12.73
C ALA A 242 26.68 1.45 11.61
N LEU A 243 26.71 1.89 10.36
CA LEU A 243 26.77 1.03 9.18
C LEU A 243 28.04 0.15 9.19
N LYS A 244 29.21 0.73 9.48
CA LYS A 244 30.46 -0.03 9.60
C LYS A 244 30.42 -1.06 10.74
N LYS A 245 29.88 -0.70 11.91
CA LYS A 245 29.69 -1.64 13.05
C LYS A 245 28.76 -2.79 12.64
N HIS A 246 27.68 -2.47 11.93
CA HIS A 246 26.69 -3.46 11.48
C HIS A 246 27.26 -4.41 10.43
N LYS A 247 27.93 -3.90 9.39
CA LYS A 247 28.60 -4.73 8.37
C LYS A 247 29.61 -5.69 9.01
N LYS A 248 30.44 -5.20 9.93
CA LYS A 248 31.38 -6.04 10.69
C LYS A 248 30.67 -7.13 11.49
N LYS A 249 29.55 -6.81 12.16
CA LYS A 249 28.75 -7.80 12.89
C LYS A 249 28.21 -8.90 11.97
N ILE A 250 27.70 -8.53 10.80
CA ILE A 250 27.23 -9.49 9.79
C ILE A 250 28.38 -10.39 9.32
N ASP A 251 29.56 -9.82 9.05
CA ASP A 251 30.73 -10.59 8.64
C ASP A 251 31.18 -11.58 9.72
N ASP A 252 31.19 -11.16 10.99
CA ASP A 252 31.51 -12.00 12.15
C ASP A 252 30.46 -13.12 12.35
N ASP A 253 29.16 -12.79 12.23
CA ASP A 253 28.05 -13.75 12.30
C ASP A 253 28.11 -14.78 11.16
N ASN A 254 28.47 -14.36 9.95
CA ASN A 254 28.65 -15.23 8.79
C ASN A 254 29.90 -16.12 8.90
N ALA A 255 30.96 -15.64 9.55
CA ALA A 255 32.18 -16.42 9.79
C ALA A 255 32.00 -17.49 10.88
N SER A 256 31.16 -17.23 11.88
CA SER A 256 30.95 -18.11 13.04
C SER A 256 30.00 -19.28 12.78
N ASP A 257 29.07 -19.17 11.83
CA ASP A 257 28.19 -20.26 11.43
C ASP A 257 28.14 -20.41 9.90
N PRO A 258 28.95 -21.32 9.32
CA PRO A 258 28.97 -21.58 7.88
C PRO A 258 27.64 -22.12 7.34
N SER A 259 26.80 -22.71 8.20
CA SER A 259 25.44 -23.14 7.82
C SER A 259 24.46 -21.97 7.77
N ARG A 260 24.77 -20.85 8.46
CA ARG A 260 24.08 -19.53 8.40
C ARG A 260 24.51 -18.62 7.26
N LYS A 261 25.35 -19.10 6.34
CA LYS A 261 25.16 -18.83 4.90
C LYS A 261 23.81 -19.40 4.39
N PHE A 262 22.78 -19.39 5.23
CA PHE A 262 21.48 -19.97 4.99
C PHE A 262 20.96 -19.34 3.70
N CYS A 263 20.90 -20.19 2.67
CA CYS A 263 20.51 -19.94 1.29
C CYS A 263 21.60 -19.56 0.26
N ASP A 264 22.88 -19.86 0.48
CA ASP A 264 23.83 -20.17 -0.63
C ASP A 264 23.57 -21.59 -1.19
N PHE A 265 22.29 -22.02 -1.27
CA PHE A 265 21.97 -23.20 -2.09
C PHE A 265 22.16 -22.78 -3.54
N ASN A 266 23.28 -23.25 -4.11
CA ASN A 266 23.61 -23.22 -5.53
C ASN A 266 22.45 -23.69 -6.41
N PHE A 267 21.52 -22.80 -6.71
CA PHE A 267 20.95 -22.71 -8.04
C PHE A 267 21.41 -21.37 -8.58
N TYR A 268 22.00 -21.38 -9.78
CA TYR A 268 22.07 -20.18 -10.60
C TYR A 268 20.63 -19.70 -10.77
N GLN A 269 20.20 -18.79 -9.90
CA GLN A 269 18.85 -18.27 -9.91
C GLN A 269 18.76 -17.35 -11.12
N LYS A 270 18.38 -17.95 -12.24
CA LYS A 270 18.35 -17.29 -13.53
C LYS A 270 17.06 -16.49 -13.60
N ILE A 271 17.20 -15.17 -13.77
CA ILE A 271 16.06 -14.33 -14.13
C ILE A 271 15.47 -14.91 -15.43
N PRO A 272 14.16 -15.23 -15.47
CA PRO A 272 13.53 -15.76 -16.66
C PRO A 272 13.80 -14.87 -17.88
N ASP A 273 13.98 -15.49 -19.06
CA ASP A 273 14.25 -14.76 -20.29
C ASP A 273 12.95 -14.16 -20.87
N PHE A 274 13.06 -13.21 -21.80
CA PHE A 274 11.90 -12.49 -22.34
C PHE A 274 10.93 -13.43 -23.10
N ALA A 275 11.48 -14.43 -23.79
CA ALA A 275 10.68 -15.44 -24.47
C ALA A 275 9.84 -16.27 -23.48
N GLU A 276 10.40 -16.66 -22.34
CA GLU A 276 9.70 -17.38 -21.28
C GLU A 276 8.59 -16.52 -20.66
N PHE A 277 8.87 -15.23 -20.44
CA PHE A 277 7.86 -14.27 -20.01
C PHE A 277 6.70 -14.16 -21.00
N ARG A 278 6.99 -14.08 -22.30
CA ARG A 278 5.96 -14.03 -23.33
C ARG A 278 5.08 -15.28 -23.33
N GLU A 279 5.68 -16.47 -23.20
CA GLU A 279 4.93 -17.73 -23.11
C GLU A 279 4.02 -17.79 -21.87
N ASP A 280 4.52 -17.38 -20.71
CA ASP A 280 3.72 -17.30 -19.48
C ASP A 280 2.60 -16.24 -19.59
N PHE A 281 2.89 -15.09 -20.21
CA PHE A 281 1.92 -14.03 -20.46
C PHE A 281 0.81 -14.52 -21.39
N ASP A 282 1.15 -15.13 -22.52
CA ASP A 282 0.20 -15.69 -23.48
C ASP A 282 -0.67 -16.78 -22.85
N PHE A 283 -0.11 -17.59 -21.93
CA PHE A 283 -0.89 -18.56 -21.15
C PHE A 283 -1.95 -17.89 -20.27
N VAL A 284 -1.62 -16.79 -19.59
CA VAL A 284 -2.60 -16.04 -18.78
C VAL A 284 -3.66 -15.41 -19.69
N VAL A 285 -3.28 -14.84 -20.83
CA VAL A 285 -4.23 -14.28 -21.81
C VAL A 285 -5.21 -15.35 -22.31
N GLU A 286 -4.71 -16.55 -22.62
CA GLU A 286 -5.55 -17.67 -23.06
C GLU A 286 -6.59 -18.06 -22.00
N LEU A 287 -6.18 -18.09 -20.74
CA LEU A 287 -7.06 -18.35 -19.62
C LEU A 287 -8.14 -17.26 -19.46
N LEU A 288 -7.78 -15.99 -19.65
CA LEU A 288 -8.72 -14.85 -19.61
C LEU A 288 -9.74 -14.86 -20.75
N GLN A 289 -9.33 -15.32 -21.94
CA GLN A 289 -10.22 -15.45 -23.09
C GLN A 289 -11.21 -16.63 -22.95
N ASN A 290 -10.98 -17.52 -22.00
CA ASN A 290 -11.90 -18.61 -21.72
C ASN A 290 -13.12 -18.14 -20.92
N ASN A 291 -14.25 -18.01 -21.62
CA ASN A 291 -15.53 -17.60 -21.04
C ASN A 291 -16.00 -18.47 -19.87
N HIS A 292 -15.59 -19.74 -19.79
CA HIS A 292 -15.96 -20.61 -18.68
C HIS A 292 -15.38 -20.12 -17.36
N PHE A 293 -14.07 -19.79 -17.34
CA PHE A 293 -13.39 -19.33 -16.14
C PHE A 293 -13.83 -17.92 -15.73
N ASP A 294 -14.11 -17.04 -16.69
CA ASP A 294 -14.64 -15.71 -16.37
C ASP A 294 -16.05 -15.79 -15.75
N ASN A 295 -16.93 -16.65 -16.28
CA ASN A 295 -18.24 -16.88 -15.69
C ASN A 295 -18.17 -17.55 -14.32
N LEU A 296 -17.23 -18.48 -14.13
CA LEU A 296 -16.94 -19.07 -12.82
C LEU A 296 -16.51 -17.98 -11.83
N ALA A 297 -15.53 -17.16 -12.19
CA ALA A 297 -15.02 -16.08 -11.37
C ALA A 297 -16.12 -15.08 -10.99
N LYS A 298 -17.00 -14.69 -11.92
CA LYS A 298 -18.18 -13.84 -11.63
C LYS A 298 -19.06 -14.43 -10.54
N LYS A 299 -19.38 -15.72 -10.64
CA LYS A 299 -20.19 -16.43 -9.63
C LYS A 299 -19.47 -16.48 -8.28
N ARG A 300 -18.18 -16.79 -8.27
CA ARG A 300 -17.36 -16.85 -7.03
C ARG A 300 -17.25 -15.47 -6.36
N ILE A 301 -16.98 -14.42 -7.13
CA ILE A 301 -16.91 -13.04 -6.62
C ILE A 301 -18.24 -12.61 -5.99
N SER A 302 -19.38 -12.91 -6.62
CA SER A 302 -20.70 -12.64 -6.03
C SER A 302 -20.89 -13.42 -4.73
N TYR A 303 -20.63 -14.73 -4.75
CA TYR A 303 -20.75 -15.59 -3.58
C TYR A 303 -19.91 -15.10 -2.40
N LEU A 304 -18.66 -14.72 -2.63
CA LEU A 304 -17.76 -14.24 -1.58
C LEU A 304 -18.22 -12.91 -0.96
N ASN A 305 -18.76 -12.00 -1.77
CA ASN A 305 -19.35 -10.77 -1.26
C ASN A 305 -20.57 -11.06 -0.37
N ASP A 306 -21.48 -11.92 -0.84
CA ASP A 306 -22.68 -12.29 -0.09
C ASP A 306 -22.35 -13.06 1.19
N LYS A 307 -21.32 -13.92 1.15
CA LYS A 307 -20.82 -14.67 2.30
C LYS A 307 -20.30 -13.73 3.39
N PHE A 308 -19.62 -12.64 3.03
CA PHE A 308 -19.14 -11.67 4.01
C PHE A 308 -20.30 -10.90 4.67
N GLU A 309 -21.33 -10.53 3.91
CA GLU A 309 -22.54 -9.92 4.47
C GLU A 309 -23.24 -10.87 5.46
N LEU A 310 -23.39 -12.15 5.10
CA LEU A 310 -23.94 -13.16 5.99
C LEU A 310 -23.10 -13.30 7.27
N PHE A 311 -21.77 -13.36 7.14
CA PHE A 311 -20.87 -13.38 8.29
C PHE A 311 -21.05 -12.15 9.19
N GLN A 312 -21.17 -10.95 8.62
CA GLN A 312 -21.44 -9.74 9.39
C GLN A 312 -22.79 -9.82 10.11
N HIS A 313 -23.86 -10.31 9.47
CA HIS A 313 -25.16 -10.48 10.12
C HIS A 313 -25.12 -11.45 11.30
N LEU A 314 -24.33 -12.52 11.21
CA LEU A 314 -24.23 -13.55 12.26
C LEU A 314 -23.25 -13.17 13.38
N LYS A 315 -22.12 -12.53 13.05
CA LYS A 315 -20.96 -12.38 13.95
C LYS A 315 -20.55 -10.96 14.28
N SER A 316 -21.10 -9.93 13.65
CA SER A 316 -20.69 -8.53 13.91
C SER A 316 -20.71 -8.18 15.41
N LYS A 317 -21.72 -8.66 16.15
CA LYS A 317 -21.80 -8.47 17.61
C LYS A 317 -20.61 -9.08 18.37
N THR A 318 -20.20 -10.29 17.97
CA THR A 318 -19.04 -10.98 18.57
C THR A 318 -17.72 -10.30 18.22
N GLU A 319 -17.59 -9.75 17.02
CA GLU A 319 -16.42 -8.95 16.61
C GLU A 319 -16.27 -7.70 17.46
N ILE A 320 -17.39 -7.00 17.73
CA ILE A 320 -17.41 -5.83 18.60
C ILE A 320 -16.96 -6.20 20.02
N LEU A 321 -17.42 -7.35 20.55
CA LEU A 321 -16.97 -7.83 21.86
C LEU A 321 -15.47 -8.14 21.88
N GLU A 322 -14.91 -8.78 20.85
CA GLU A 322 -13.47 -9.03 20.77
C GLU A 322 -12.66 -7.74 20.70
N ASN A 323 -13.08 -6.75 19.93
CA ASN A 323 -12.44 -5.44 19.92
C ASN A 323 -12.48 -4.77 21.29
N LYS A 324 -13.62 -4.81 21.99
CA LYS A 324 -13.77 -4.24 23.34
C LYS A 324 -12.85 -4.92 24.36
N LYS A 325 -12.45 -6.19 24.15
CA LYS A 325 -11.50 -6.90 25.03
C LYS A 325 -10.08 -6.34 24.94
N VAL A 326 -9.76 -5.52 23.94
CA VAL A 326 -8.44 -4.88 23.78
C VAL A 326 -8.49 -3.46 24.38
N PRO A 327 -8.06 -3.24 25.63
CA PRO A 327 -8.32 -1.98 26.35
C PRO A 327 -7.47 -0.78 25.89
N TYR A 328 -6.36 -1.02 25.17
CA TYR A 328 -5.36 0.01 24.85
C TYR A 328 -5.13 0.20 23.35
N ARG A 329 -5.91 -0.46 22.49
CA ARG A 329 -5.74 -0.37 21.05
C ARG A 329 -7.09 -0.23 20.36
N ASP A 330 -7.19 0.80 19.55
CA ASP A 330 -8.31 1.13 18.69
C ASP A 330 -7.76 1.63 17.34
N PHE A 331 -8.63 2.04 16.43
CA PHE A 331 -8.22 2.56 15.12
C PHE A 331 -7.23 3.74 15.22
N TYR A 332 -7.43 4.66 16.18
CA TYR A 332 -6.58 5.84 16.33
C TYR A 332 -5.18 5.47 16.82
N ASN A 333 -5.08 4.49 17.72
CA ASN A 333 -3.83 3.98 18.27
C ASN A 333 -3.24 2.82 17.48
N SER A 334 -3.87 2.36 16.40
CA SER A 334 -3.26 1.42 15.45
C SER A 334 -2.43 2.20 14.43
N ARG A 335 -1.29 1.61 14.05
CA ARG A 335 -0.40 2.17 13.02
C ARG A 335 -1.04 1.98 11.65
N LYS A 336 -1.05 3.03 10.84
CA LYS A 336 -1.53 3.01 9.45
C LYS A 336 -0.49 3.68 8.56
N VAL A 337 -0.31 3.13 7.37
CA VAL A 337 0.72 3.54 6.42
C VAL A 337 0.05 3.93 5.11
N ASP A 338 0.21 5.19 4.70
CA ASP A 338 -0.11 5.57 3.33
C ASP A 338 0.92 4.95 2.39
N CYS A 339 0.50 4.03 1.53
CA CYS A 339 1.40 3.27 0.66
C CYS A 339 1.70 3.98 -0.67
N ASN A 340 1.05 5.12 -0.97
CA ASN A 340 1.22 5.84 -2.24
C ASN A 340 1.05 7.36 -2.10
N PHE A 341 1.72 7.98 -1.13
CA PHE A 341 1.60 9.41 -0.94
C PHE A 341 2.47 10.18 -1.95
N LEU A 342 1.89 10.99 -2.83
CA LEU A 342 2.64 11.63 -3.92
C LEU A 342 3.39 12.90 -3.44
N LEU A 343 4.69 12.99 -3.72
CA LEU A 343 5.50 14.16 -3.31
C LEU A 343 5.11 15.44 -4.07
N SER A 344 4.87 15.37 -5.38
CA SER A 344 4.49 16.51 -6.22
C SER A 344 3.11 17.10 -5.82
N GLY A 345 2.27 16.30 -5.15
CA GLY A 345 0.95 16.70 -4.66
C GLY A 345 0.81 16.64 -3.13
N CYS A 346 1.89 16.80 -2.36
CA CYS A 346 1.90 16.50 -0.92
C CYS A 346 1.15 17.48 0.01
N ILE A 347 0.61 18.57 -0.53
CA ILE A 347 0.01 19.67 0.24
C ILE A 347 -1.35 20.07 -0.31
N THR A 348 -2.18 20.69 0.53
CA THR A 348 -3.44 21.25 0.07
C THR A 348 -3.25 22.59 -0.64
N GLN A 349 -4.17 22.96 -1.54
CA GLN A 349 -4.19 24.27 -2.22
C GLN A 349 -4.12 25.45 -1.23
N ARG A 350 -4.81 25.31 -0.09
CA ARG A 350 -4.82 26.31 0.98
C ARG A 350 -3.44 26.46 1.63
N GLN A 351 -2.81 25.35 1.99
CA GLN A 351 -1.47 25.36 2.61
C GLN A 351 -0.44 25.99 1.66
N LEU A 352 -0.49 25.64 0.38
CA LEU A 352 0.39 26.24 -0.64
C LEU A 352 0.18 27.76 -0.73
N SER A 353 -1.08 28.22 -0.79
CA SER A 353 -1.39 29.65 -0.85
C SER A 353 -0.93 30.41 0.39
N GLU A 354 -1.15 29.85 1.58
CA GLU A 354 -0.69 30.43 2.85
C GLU A 354 0.84 30.54 2.90
N PHE A 355 1.55 29.51 2.42
CA PHE A 355 3.01 29.49 2.39
C PHE A 355 3.58 30.52 1.40
N ILE A 356 3.05 30.57 0.18
CA ILE A 356 3.49 31.56 -0.83
C ILE A 356 3.27 32.98 -0.30
N TRP A 357 2.12 33.24 0.32
CA TRP A 357 1.83 34.53 0.94
C TRP A 357 2.80 34.88 2.07
N GLU A 358 3.14 33.91 2.92
CA GLU A 358 4.12 34.09 3.98
C GLU A 358 5.50 34.48 3.43
N LYS A 359 5.96 33.80 2.37
CA LYS A 359 7.26 34.08 1.72
C LYS A 359 7.28 35.42 1.00
N LEU A 360 6.19 35.77 0.32
CA LEU A 360 6.08 37.07 -0.35
C LEU A 360 6.19 38.25 0.63
N ASN A 361 5.67 38.09 1.85
CA ASN A 361 5.76 39.12 2.89
C ASN A 361 7.13 39.18 3.58
N LYS A 362 7.82 38.05 3.72
CA LYS A 362 9.11 37.96 4.42
C LYS A 362 10.30 38.28 3.52
N GLU A 363 10.30 37.78 2.28
CA GLU A 363 11.46 37.80 1.38
C GLU A 363 11.09 38.21 -0.07
N PRO A 364 10.43 39.37 -0.31
CA PRO A 364 9.96 39.77 -1.64
C PRO A 364 11.08 39.98 -2.66
N GLU A 365 12.25 40.43 -2.22
CA GLU A 365 13.40 40.77 -3.08
C GLU A 365 14.29 39.57 -3.44
N ARG A 366 13.94 38.36 -2.97
CA ARG A 366 14.76 37.17 -3.21
C ARG A 366 14.70 36.76 -4.67
N ILE A 367 15.86 36.42 -5.23
CA ILE A 367 15.97 35.90 -6.60
C ILE A 367 15.47 34.46 -6.61
N VAL A 368 14.45 34.17 -7.42
CA VAL A 368 13.79 32.86 -7.48
C VAL A 368 14.06 32.11 -8.78
N TYR A 369 14.30 32.83 -9.87
CA TYR A 369 14.51 32.21 -11.18
C TYR A 369 15.55 32.99 -11.99
N LYS A 370 16.25 32.27 -12.87
CA LYS A 370 17.21 32.82 -13.82
C LYS A 370 16.91 32.21 -15.17
N PHE A 371 16.63 33.06 -16.13
CA PHE A 371 16.37 32.68 -17.50
C PHE A 371 17.63 32.17 -18.18
N SER A 372 17.44 31.39 -19.23
CA SER A 372 18.46 30.97 -20.19
C SER A 372 19.19 32.18 -20.82
N THR A 373 18.51 33.33 -20.95
CA THR A 373 19.09 34.61 -21.41
C THR A 373 20.05 35.26 -20.39
N GLY A 374 20.05 34.76 -19.14
CA GLY A 374 20.86 35.28 -18.04
C GLY A 374 20.13 36.28 -17.13
N GLU A 375 18.93 36.73 -17.51
CA GLU A 375 18.09 37.61 -16.69
C GLU A 375 17.58 36.89 -15.44
N THR A 376 17.41 37.62 -14.34
CA THR A 376 16.97 37.05 -13.06
C THR A 376 15.66 37.71 -12.62
N ILE A 377 14.74 36.91 -12.10
CA ILE A 377 13.46 37.37 -11.54
C ILE A 377 13.50 37.29 -10.02
N LYS A 378 12.97 38.33 -9.37
CA LYS A 378 12.68 38.34 -7.94
C LYS A 378 11.29 37.79 -7.62
N LEU A 379 11.09 37.38 -6.37
CA LEU A 379 9.81 36.82 -5.93
C LEU A 379 8.63 37.79 -6.12
N SER A 380 8.81 39.09 -5.86
CA SER A 380 7.76 40.09 -6.12
C SER A 380 7.43 40.24 -7.61
N GLU A 381 8.46 40.28 -8.45
CA GLU A 381 8.36 40.45 -9.91
C GLU A 381 7.64 39.26 -10.56
N LEU A 382 7.79 38.05 -10.02
CA LEU A 382 7.10 36.84 -10.50
C LEU A 382 5.57 37.04 -10.57
N PHE A 383 4.99 37.71 -9.58
CA PHE A 383 3.54 37.97 -9.54
C PHE A 383 3.11 39.11 -10.46
N GLU A 384 4.02 39.94 -10.95
CA GLU A 384 3.67 41.01 -11.89
C GLU A 384 3.48 40.47 -13.32
N ILE A 385 4.05 39.29 -13.62
CA ILE A 385 3.99 38.65 -14.94
C ILE A 385 2.56 38.19 -15.27
N GLY A 386 2.09 38.54 -16.47
CA GLY A 386 0.77 38.12 -16.97
C GLY A 386 -0.41 38.85 -16.33
N CYS A 387 -0.16 39.91 -15.56
CA CYS A 387 -1.20 40.79 -15.02
C CYS A 387 -1.62 41.86 -16.03
N THR A 388 -2.93 42.00 -16.24
CA THR A 388 -3.53 43.10 -17.02
C THR A 388 -4.19 44.09 -16.07
N SER A 389 -4.23 45.39 -16.38
CA SER A 389 -4.84 46.44 -15.52
C SER A 389 -6.31 46.20 -15.13
N ALA A 390 -7.00 45.24 -15.75
CA ALA A 390 -8.39 44.85 -15.49
C ALA A 390 -8.55 43.68 -14.49
N GLU A 391 -7.50 42.87 -14.28
CA GLU A 391 -7.47 41.74 -13.35
C GLU A 391 -6.25 41.86 -12.42
N PRO A 392 -6.26 42.77 -11.43
CA PRO A 392 -5.22 42.75 -10.41
C PRO A 392 -5.27 41.42 -9.67
N ILE A 393 -4.11 40.81 -9.42
CA ILE A 393 -4.03 39.61 -8.59
C ILE A 393 -4.72 39.90 -7.26
N ALA A 394 -5.65 39.02 -6.87
CA ALA A 394 -6.17 38.99 -5.52
C ALA A 394 -5.03 38.56 -4.58
N LEU A 395 -4.14 39.50 -4.25
CA LEU A 395 -3.04 39.31 -3.31
C LEU A 395 -3.64 38.85 -1.97
N GLY A 396 -3.38 37.59 -1.60
CA GLY A 396 -3.95 36.95 -0.41
C GLY A 396 -4.10 35.43 -0.57
N LEU A 397 -5.11 34.84 0.07
CA LEU A 397 -5.33 33.38 0.09
C LEU A 397 -5.79 32.75 -1.24
N LYS A 398 -5.87 33.52 -2.32
CA LYS A 398 -6.30 33.07 -3.67
C LYS A 398 -5.18 33.15 -4.71
N ILE A 399 -3.92 33.04 -4.28
CA ILE A 399 -2.77 33.04 -5.20
C ILE A 399 -2.78 31.81 -6.11
N VAL A 400 -3.15 30.66 -5.53
CA VAL A 400 -3.28 29.39 -6.25
C VAL A 400 -4.75 29.22 -6.60
N ASP A 401 -5.09 29.45 -7.86
CA ASP A 401 -6.42 29.23 -8.41
C ASP A 401 -6.53 27.86 -9.07
N ASP A 402 -7.76 27.48 -9.42
CA ASP A 402 -8.06 26.18 -10.04
C ASP A 402 -7.40 26.09 -11.44
N ASP A 403 -7.27 27.21 -12.13
CA ASP A 403 -6.59 27.32 -13.43
C ASP A 403 -5.09 26.94 -13.31
N PHE A 404 -4.39 27.41 -12.27
CA PHE A 404 -3.02 26.96 -11.99
C PHE A 404 -2.95 25.46 -11.70
N LEU A 405 -3.86 24.93 -10.87
CA LEU A 405 -3.84 23.52 -10.50
C LEU A 405 -4.07 22.61 -11.73
N GLU A 406 -5.01 22.98 -12.59
CA GLU A 406 -5.27 22.30 -13.85
C GLU A 406 -4.03 22.32 -14.76
N TRP A 407 -3.42 23.49 -14.94
CA TRP A 407 -2.20 23.63 -15.75
C TRP A 407 -1.02 22.86 -15.14
N TYR A 408 -0.88 22.87 -13.82
CA TYR A 408 0.18 22.15 -13.11
C TYR A 408 0.09 20.63 -13.34
N GLU A 409 -1.10 20.06 -13.18
CA GLU A 409 -1.31 18.63 -13.41
C GLU A 409 -1.14 18.21 -14.87
N THR A 410 -1.79 18.93 -15.79
CA THR A 410 -1.93 18.49 -17.18
C THR A 410 -0.71 18.83 -18.03
N VAL A 411 -0.06 19.96 -17.74
CA VAL A 411 1.06 20.47 -18.54
C VAL A 411 2.37 20.31 -17.77
N TYR A 412 2.46 20.88 -16.56
CA TYR A 412 3.73 20.93 -15.83
C TYR A 412 4.28 19.56 -15.48
N LEU A 413 3.49 18.73 -14.79
CA LEU A 413 3.93 17.41 -14.35
C LEU A 413 4.32 16.53 -15.54
N GLN A 414 3.61 16.62 -16.66
CA GLN A 414 3.79 15.71 -17.79
C GLN A 414 4.87 16.12 -18.79
N GLN A 415 5.15 17.42 -18.91
CA GLN A 415 6.08 17.97 -19.91
C GLN A 415 7.36 18.48 -19.27
N PHE A 416 7.26 19.27 -18.19
CA PHE A 416 8.39 19.99 -17.62
C PHE A 416 9.01 19.29 -16.41
N HIS A 417 8.20 18.61 -15.59
CA HIS A 417 8.67 17.92 -14.39
C HIS A 417 9.42 16.62 -14.74
N LEU A 418 8.81 15.72 -15.54
CA LEU A 418 9.43 14.45 -15.93
C LEU A 418 10.68 14.62 -16.81
N ILE A 419 10.71 15.67 -17.63
CA ILE A 419 11.80 15.96 -18.56
C ILE A 419 12.26 17.41 -18.34
N PRO A 420 13.12 17.64 -17.34
CA PRO A 420 13.64 18.98 -17.09
C PRO A 420 14.38 19.49 -18.33
N SER A 421 13.93 20.61 -18.87
CA SER A 421 14.55 21.31 -20.01
C SER A 421 15.00 22.70 -19.58
N ARG A 422 16.17 23.12 -20.08
CA ARG A 422 16.72 24.46 -19.83
C ARG A 422 16.10 25.55 -20.71
N GLU A 423 15.35 25.17 -21.75
CA GLU A 423 14.77 26.08 -22.76
C GLU A 423 13.26 26.30 -22.58
N ALA A 424 12.65 25.69 -21.56
CA ALA A 424 11.21 25.78 -21.31
C ALA A 424 10.73 27.23 -21.06
N ASP A 425 11.63 28.07 -20.55
CA ASP A 425 11.36 29.47 -20.22
C ASP A 425 11.26 30.38 -21.44
N VAL A 426 11.89 30.02 -22.56
CA VAL A 426 11.85 30.80 -23.82
C VAL A 426 10.53 30.60 -24.56
N GLN A 427 9.81 29.50 -24.28
CA GLN A 427 8.63 29.10 -25.05
C GLN A 427 7.30 29.60 -24.46
N LEU A 428 7.27 30.03 -23.20
CA LEU A 428 6.06 30.36 -22.47
C LEU A 428 5.93 31.88 -22.30
N GLU A 429 4.72 32.42 -22.47
CA GLU A 429 4.41 33.84 -22.31
C GLU A 429 3.18 34.07 -21.40
N GLY A 430 3.09 35.25 -20.79
CA GLY A 430 1.91 35.67 -20.02
C GLY A 430 1.62 34.82 -18.78
N LYS A 431 0.37 34.34 -18.65
CA LYS A 431 -0.10 33.56 -17.47
C LYS A 431 0.58 32.20 -17.36
N GLU A 432 0.90 31.55 -18.48
CA GLU A 432 1.55 30.23 -18.50
C GLU A 432 2.99 30.30 -17.98
N LEU A 433 3.72 31.36 -18.35
CA LEU A 433 5.06 31.61 -17.79
C LEU A 433 4.99 31.79 -16.27
N ARG A 434 4.01 32.56 -15.77
CA ARG A 434 3.80 32.71 -14.32
C ARG A 434 3.54 31.37 -13.65
N PHE A 435 2.68 30.52 -14.22
CA PHE A 435 2.40 29.19 -13.66
C PHE A 435 3.63 28.30 -13.65
N PHE A 436 4.42 28.30 -14.72
CA PHE A 436 5.70 27.61 -14.77
C PHE A 436 6.64 28.05 -13.66
N LEU A 437 6.80 29.37 -13.48
CA LEU A 437 7.67 29.95 -12.46
C LEU A 437 7.19 29.62 -11.04
N LEU A 438 5.87 29.65 -10.79
CA LEU A 438 5.29 29.24 -9.50
C LEU A 438 5.63 27.78 -9.18
N ALA A 439 5.35 26.88 -10.10
CA ALA A 439 5.64 25.45 -9.93
C ALA A 439 7.14 25.20 -9.73
N LYS A 440 8.00 25.80 -10.56
CA LYS A 440 9.45 25.65 -10.47
C LYS A 440 10.05 26.22 -9.17
N THR A 441 9.44 27.26 -8.61
CA THR A 441 9.92 27.92 -7.38
C THR A 441 9.48 27.18 -6.12
N PHE A 442 8.21 26.74 -6.05
CA PHE A 442 7.61 26.23 -4.81
C PHE A 442 7.39 24.73 -4.76
N LEU A 443 7.28 24.05 -5.91
CA LEU A 443 6.90 22.63 -6.01
C LEU A 443 7.98 21.75 -6.66
N GLU A 444 9.18 22.30 -6.90
CA GLU A 444 10.29 21.59 -7.52
C GLU A 444 11.52 21.62 -6.61
N PHE A 445 12.27 20.53 -6.57
CA PHE A 445 13.51 20.45 -5.77
C PHE A 445 14.74 20.93 -6.55
N ASP A 446 14.78 20.74 -7.87
CA ASP A 446 15.87 21.22 -8.72
C ASP A 446 15.57 22.63 -9.27
N ASN A 447 15.93 23.64 -8.49
CA ASN A 447 15.82 25.06 -8.84
C ASN A 447 17.00 25.87 -8.28
N ILE A 448 17.01 27.18 -8.50
CA ILE A 448 18.10 28.08 -8.05
C ILE A 448 18.24 28.11 -6.53
N LEU A 449 17.14 27.90 -5.81
CA LEU A 449 17.11 27.83 -4.36
C LEU A 449 17.50 26.43 -3.85
N GLU A 450 17.96 25.54 -4.73
CA GLU A 450 18.28 24.14 -4.40
C GLU A 450 17.10 23.42 -3.70
N GLY A 451 15.85 23.80 -4.02
CA GLY A 451 14.65 23.18 -3.46
C GLY A 451 14.30 23.58 -2.03
N GLU A 452 14.85 24.68 -1.53
CA GLU A 452 14.64 25.24 -0.19
C GLU A 452 13.15 25.36 0.20
N TYR A 453 12.37 26.06 -0.63
CA TYR A 453 10.95 26.29 -0.36
C TYR A 453 10.15 24.99 -0.38
N PHE A 454 10.44 24.10 -1.32
CA PHE A 454 9.74 22.83 -1.40
C PHE A 454 10.04 21.93 -0.20
N ALA A 455 11.30 21.88 0.24
CA ALA A 455 11.70 21.17 1.45
C ALA A 455 11.02 21.74 2.70
N GLU A 456 10.95 23.07 2.83
CA GLU A 456 10.30 23.74 3.96
C GLU A 456 8.81 23.41 4.03
N VAL A 457 8.12 23.46 2.89
CA VAL A 457 6.70 23.10 2.76
C VAL A 457 6.48 21.64 3.18
N PHE A 458 7.28 20.72 2.65
CA PHE A 458 7.17 19.30 2.96
C PHE A 458 7.44 19.02 4.45
N ILE A 459 8.45 19.66 5.05
CA ILE A 459 8.74 19.50 6.49
C ILE A 459 7.58 20.02 7.34
N LYS A 460 7.12 21.25 7.07
CA LYS A 460 6.15 21.97 7.88
C LYS A 460 4.78 21.30 7.86
N TYR A 461 4.31 20.89 6.69
CA TYR A 461 2.94 20.39 6.52
C TYR A 461 2.83 18.86 6.55
N THR A 462 3.86 18.13 6.13
CA THR A 462 3.83 16.66 6.05
C THR A 462 4.65 16.00 7.17
N VAL A 463 5.97 16.24 7.21
CA VAL A 463 6.88 15.53 8.14
C VAL A 463 6.49 15.81 9.58
N HIS A 464 6.33 17.07 9.95
CA HIS A 464 5.97 17.47 11.31
C HIS A 464 4.61 16.88 11.75
N THR A 465 3.62 16.90 10.86
CA THR A 465 2.29 16.34 11.14
C THR A 465 2.34 14.84 11.43
N TRP A 466 3.07 14.07 10.62
CA TRP A 466 3.24 12.63 10.85
C TRP A 466 4.03 12.33 12.12
N GLU A 467 5.08 13.09 12.40
CA GLU A 467 5.87 12.93 13.64
C GLU A 467 5.05 13.25 14.89
N LYS A 468 4.19 14.26 14.82
CA LYS A 468 3.23 14.60 15.89
C LYS A 468 2.19 13.53 16.10
N SER A 469 1.62 12.99 15.03
CA SER A 469 0.51 12.03 15.10
C SER A 469 0.93 10.64 15.58
N LYS A 470 2.23 10.31 15.53
CA LYS A 470 2.88 9.04 15.95
C LYS A 470 2.40 7.79 15.17
N TYR A 471 1.11 7.64 14.87
CA TYR A 471 0.44 6.47 14.29
C TYR A 471 0.28 6.54 12.78
N GLN A 472 0.61 7.68 12.18
CA GLN A 472 0.52 7.94 10.75
C GLN A 472 1.92 7.88 10.14
N LEU A 473 2.07 7.09 9.09
CA LEU A 473 3.32 6.91 8.37
C LEU A 473 3.04 6.93 6.88
N GLY A 474 4.07 7.20 6.08
CA GLY A 474 3.93 7.26 4.63
C GLY A 474 5.08 6.59 3.90
N GLN A 475 4.74 6.00 2.76
CA GLN A 475 5.65 5.77 1.66
C GLN A 475 5.40 6.88 0.64
N VAL A 476 6.38 7.77 0.52
CA VAL A 476 6.30 8.95 -0.33
C VAL A 476 6.82 8.57 -1.71
N SER A 477 5.93 8.61 -2.70
CA SER A 477 6.23 8.34 -4.10
C SER A 477 6.74 9.60 -4.79
N VAL A 478 7.85 9.47 -5.53
CA VAL A 478 8.53 10.57 -6.20
C VAL A 478 8.73 10.23 -7.66
N ASP A 479 8.38 11.15 -8.54
CA ASP A 479 8.58 11.03 -9.98
C ASP A 479 10.07 11.08 -10.34
N PHE A 480 10.51 10.08 -11.10
CA PHE A 480 11.86 10.04 -11.69
C PHE A 480 11.95 11.03 -12.84
N GLN A 481 12.92 11.94 -12.77
CA GLN A 481 13.13 12.96 -13.80
C GLN A 481 14.30 12.58 -14.72
N PHE A 482 14.10 12.68 -16.04
CA PHE A 482 15.08 12.29 -17.05
C PHE A 482 15.96 13.49 -17.46
N TYR A 483 17.11 13.64 -16.82
CA TYR A 483 18.10 14.69 -17.11
C TYR A 483 18.95 14.41 -18.36
N ASP A 484 19.57 15.47 -18.91
CA ASP A 484 20.33 15.42 -20.18
C ASP A 484 21.66 14.63 -20.11
N SER A 485 22.34 14.62 -18.96
CA SER A 485 23.70 14.09 -18.84
C SER A 485 23.78 12.90 -17.88
N GLN A 486 24.60 11.91 -18.23
CA GLN A 486 24.95 10.80 -17.34
C GLN A 486 25.69 11.26 -16.08
N GLU A 487 26.38 12.40 -16.12
CA GLU A 487 27.04 13.00 -14.95
C GLU A 487 26.06 13.78 -14.05
N ASP A 488 24.96 14.29 -14.63
CA ASP A 488 23.92 15.04 -13.94
C ASP A 488 22.66 14.19 -13.74
N ASN A 489 22.77 13.16 -12.90
CA ASN A 489 21.69 12.19 -12.71
C ASN A 489 20.72 12.56 -11.56
N TRP A 490 19.44 12.24 -11.74
CA TRP A 490 18.37 12.40 -10.75
C TRP A 490 18.68 11.74 -9.41
N TRP A 491 19.23 10.53 -9.42
CA TRP A 491 19.62 9.77 -8.23
C TRP A 491 20.53 10.59 -7.29
N TYR A 492 21.55 11.23 -7.85
CA TYR A 492 22.47 12.05 -7.07
C TYR A 492 21.83 13.38 -6.66
N LYS A 493 21.13 14.07 -7.58
CA LYS A 493 20.45 15.33 -7.27
C LYS A 493 19.43 15.19 -6.14
N PHE A 494 18.59 14.17 -6.21
CA PHE A 494 17.56 13.91 -5.21
C PHE A 494 18.18 13.49 -3.86
N SER A 495 19.20 12.63 -3.87
CA SER A 495 19.92 12.27 -2.62
C SER A 495 20.61 13.49 -1.98
N ASN A 496 21.16 14.40 -2.80
CA ASN A 496 21.75 15.64 -2.34
C ASN A 496 20.70 16.58 -1.76
N TRP A 497 19.51 16.66 -2.35
CA TRP A 497 18.39 17.45 -1.81
C TRP A 497 17.95 16.94 -0.44
N ILE A 498 17.76 15.61 -0.28
CA ILE A 498 17.44 14.98 1.01
C ILE A 498 18.49 15.33 2.07
N LYS A 499 19.77 15.26 1.71
CA LYS A 499 20.87 15.58 2.62
C LYS A 499 20.92 17.07 2.95
N ARG A 500 20.83 17.93 1.94
CA ARG A 500 20.94 19.38 2.06
C ARG A 500 19.94 19.94 3.04
N TRP A 501 18.70 19.46 2.98
CA TRP A 501 17.59 19.92 3.82
C TRP A 501 17.26 18.97 4.97
N ASN A 502 18.08 17.93 5.20
CA ASN A 502 17.87 16.91 6.22
C ASN A 502 16.44 16.34 6.22
N LEU A 503 15.95 15.89 5.07
CA LEU A 503 14.61 15.31 4.91
C LEU A 503 14.55 13.86 5.40
N ILE A 504 14.90 13.67 6.68
CA ILE A 504 14.98 12.36 7.32
C ILE A 504 13.93 12.27 8.41
N SER A 505 13.11 11.22 8.33
CA SER A 505 12.13 10.90 9.35
C SER A 505 12.01 9.40 9.55
N TYR A 506 11.66 9.00 10.78
CA TYR A 506 11.36 7.61 11.10
C TYR A 506 10.04 7.13 10.45
N ASN A 507 9.16 8.05 10.09
CA ASN A 507 7.82 7.80 9.53
C ASN A 507 7.76 7.80 8.00
N ILE A 508 8.89 7.99 7.32
CA ILE A 508 8.93 8.17 5.87
C ILE A 508 9.84 7.13 5.23
N ARG A 509 9.34 6.50 4.17
CA ARG A 509 10.12 5.74 3.20
C ARG A 509 9.79 6.24 1.79
N TRP A 510 10.63 5.91 0.83
CA TRP A 510 10.51 6.45 -0.53
C TRP A 510 10.09 5.38 -1.54
N ASN A 511 9.25 5.76 -2.50
CA ASN A 511 9.02 5.01 -3.73
C ASN A 511 9.45 5.88 -4.91
N VAL A 512 9.90 5.24 -6.00
CA VAL A 512 10.33 5.96 -7.20
C VAL A 512 9.41 5.58 -8.36
N GLN A 513 8.76 6.58 -8.94
CA GLN A 513 7.81 6.45 -10.03
C GLN A 513 8.51 6.69 -11.37
N ILE A 514 8.43 5.70 -12.26
CA ILE A 514 9.01 5.75 -13.60
C ILE A 514 7.86 5.87 -14.59
N SER A 515 7.84 6.97 -15.35
CA SER A 515 6.81 7.24 -16.36
C SER A 515 7.26 6.83 -17.75
N ARG A 516 6.31 6.40 -18.60
CA ARG A 516 6.57 5.91 -19.97
C ARG A 516 6.80 7.05 -20.97
N VAL A 517 7.96 7.71 -20.88
CA VAL A 517 8.31 8.90 -21.66
C VAL A 517 9.32 8.67 -22.79
N TYR A 518 9.56 7.42 -23.21
CA TYR A 518 10.55 7.09 -24.25
C TYR A 518 10.34 7.90 -25.54
N SER A 519 9.10 7.99 -26.01
CA SER A 519 8.77 8.75 -27.23
C SER A 519 9.16 10.23 -27.15
N LYS A 520 9.00 10.85 -25.97
CA LYS A 520 9.36 12.25 -25.74
C LYS A 520 10.88 12.43 -25.70
N LEU A 521 11.59 11.54 -25.01
CA LEU A 521 13.06 11.56 -24.94
C LEU A 521 13.71 11.33 -26.31
N PHE A 522 13.14 10.44 -27.12
CA PHE A 522 13.63 10.16 -28.47
C PHE A 522 13.46 11.37 -29.40
N LYS A 523 12.29 12.03 -29.36
CA LYS A 523 12.03 13.26 -30.14
C LYS A 523 12.99 14.39 -29.79
N LEU A 524 13.39 14.50 -28.52
CA LEU A 524 14.39 15.46 -28.05
C LEU A 524 15.83 15.05 -28.37
N GLY A 525 16.06 13.84 -28.91
CA GLY A 525 17.40 13.33 -29.19
C GLY A 525 18.21 12.97 -27.94
N ARG A 526 17.57 12.81 -26.78
CA ARG A 526 18.23 12.41 -25.51
C ARG A 526 18.57 10.92 -25.48
N VAL A 527 17.77 10.12 -26.18
CA VAL A 527 17.93 8.66 -26.29
C VAL A 527 17.83 8.24 -27.76
N THR A 528 18.57 7.20 -28.12
CA THR A 528 18.57 6.62 -29.48
C THR A 528 17.90 5.26 -29.54
N CYS A 529 17.90 4.53 -28.44
CA CYS A 529 17.22 3.26 -28.30
C CYS A 529 16.61 3.13 -26.89
N PHE A 530 15.71 2.15 -26.71
CA PHE A 530 15.09 1.92 -25.41
C PHE A 530 16.11 1.55 -24.32
N ASN A 531 17.21 0.88 -24.68
CA ASN A 531 18.28 0.57 -23.73
C ASN A 531 18.91 1.84 -23.14
N ASP A 532 19.03 2.93 -23.89
CA ASP A 532 19.60 4.19 -23.37
C ASP A 532 18.73 4.74 -22.23
N MET A 533 17.41 4.64 -22.35
CA MET A 533 16.48 5.05 -21.29
C MET A 533 16.62 4.17 -20.05
N LEU A 534 16.75 2.85 -20.22
CA LEU A 534 17.00 1.92 -19.11
C LEU A 534 18.35 2.22 -18.43
N ASP A 535 19.38 2.57 -19.21
CA ASP A 535 20.70 2.92 -18.69
C ASP A 535 20.65 4.24 -17.90
N MET A 536 19.86 5.24 -18.33
CA MET A 536 19.64 6.47 -17.53
C MET A 536 19.10 6.19 -16.13
N ILE A 537 18.25 5.16 -15.99
CA ILE A 537 17.63 4.76 -14.73
C ILE A 537 18.59 3.91 -13.89
N PHE A 538 19.13 2.83 -14.45
CA PHE A 538 19.78 1.77 -13.66
C PHE A 538 21.32 1.86 -13.60
N LYS A 539 21.98 2.42 -14.61
CA LYS A 539 23.44 2.53 -14.64
C LYS A 539 24.02 3.27 -13.41
N PRO A 540 23.47 4.41 -12.96
CA PRO A 540 23.98 5.11 -11.78
C PRO A 540 23.87 4.27 -10.51
N ILE A 541 22.80 3.48 -10.40
CA ILE A 541 22.56 2.60 -9.26
C ILE A 541 23.58 1.44 -9.27
N PHE A 542 23.86 0.87 -10.44
CA PHE A 542 24.89 -0.16 -10.61
C PHE A 542 26.31 0.37 -10.33
N ASP A 543 26.64 1.55 -10.82
CA ASP A 543 27.93 2.18 -10.58
C ASP A 543 28.15 2.46 -9.09
N HIS A 544 27.11 2.92 -8.39
CA HIS A 544 27.15 3.09 -6.95
C HIS A 544 27.29 1.78 -6.18
N THR A 545 26.53 0.74 -6.56
CA THR A 545 26.63 -0.57 -5.87
C THR A 545 27.98 -1.22 -6.04
N ASN A 546 28.71 -0.93 -7.12
CA ASN A 546 30.10 -1.35 -7.27
C ASN A 546 31.08 -0.53 -6.40
N ASN A 547 30.78 0.74 -6.12
CA ASN A 547 31.64 1.69 -5.40
C ASN A 547 30.98 2.28 -4.13
N SER A 548 30.24 1.46 -3.39
CA SER A 548 29.31 1.94 -2.35
C SER A 548 29.96 2.78 -1.23
N ASP A 549 31.24 2.57 -0.95
CA ASP A 549 31.95 3.25 0.13
C ASP A 549 32.23 4.74 -0.18
N ASN A 550 32.11 5.15 -1.44
CA ASN A 550 32.44 6.49 -1.88
C ASN A 550 31.31 7.52 -1.65
N ASN A 551 30.04 7.09 -1.52
CA ASN A 551 28.91 8.01 -1.32
C ASN A 551 27.88 7.50 -0.29
N PRO A 552 28.08 7.76 1.01
CA PRO A 552 27.19 7.30 2.07
C PRO A 552 25.81 7.95 2.06
N ASP A 553 25.68 9.13 1.46
CA ASP A 553 24.41 9.87 1.38
C ASP A 553 23.47 9.19 0.38
N PHE A 554 24.01 8.82 -0.76
CA PHE A 554 23.30 8.05 -1.77
C PHE A 554 22.96 6.64 -1.25
N HIS A 555 23.88 5.99 -0.53
CA HIS A 555 23.59 4.71 0.14
C HIS A 555 22.41 4.84 1.12
N TYR A 556 22.38 5.89 1.95
CA TYR A 556 21.25 6.13 2.85
C TYR A 556 19.93 6.24 2.07
N PHE A 557 19.90 7.00 0.98
CA PHE A 557 18.71 7.12 0.15
C PHE A 557 18.26 5.76 -0.42
N ILE A 558 19.15 5.03 -1.10
CA ILE A 558 18.84 3.72 -1.71
C ILE A 558 18.30 2.72 -0.68
N THR A 559 18.91 2.64 0.51
CA THR A 559 18.43 1.71 1.56
C THR A 559 17.04 2.03 2.10
N ASN A 560 16.58 3.28 1.96
CA ASN A 560 15.24 3.72 2.38
C ASN A 560 14.19 3.64 1.28
N ILE A 561 14.57 3.24 0.06
CA ILE A 561 13.61 2.98 -1.02
C ILE A 561 12.89 1.67 -0.72
N CYS A 562 11.58 1.68 -0.89
CA CYS A 562 10.73 0.51 -0.74
C CYS A 562 10.41 -0.13 -2.09
N SER A 563 10.03 0.70 -3.07
CA SER A 563 9.54 0.20 -4.35
C SER A 563 9.87 1.09 -5.54
N LEU A 564 9.96 0.47 -6.71
CA LEU A 564 9.91 1.12 -8.02
C LEU A 564 8.52 0.91 -8.61
N ASP A 565 7.91 1.99 -9.09
CA ASP A 565 6.57 1.98 -9.64
C ASP A 565 6.63 2.32 -11.12
N LEU A 566 6.03 1.51 -11.98
CA LEU A 566 5.76 1.93 -13.36
C LEU A 566 4.43 2.67 -13.39
N VAL A 567 4.45 3.93 -13.80
CA VAL A 567 3.26 4.76 -14.00
C VAL A 567 2.79 4.61 -15.43
N ILE A 568 1.51 4.25 -15.57
CA ILE A 568 0.80 4.17 -16.85
C ILE A 568 -0.20 5.32 -16.85
N SER A 569 -0.01 6.28 -17.76
CA SER A 569 -0.86 7.46 -17.84
C SER A 569 -1.79 7.39 -19.05
N GLU A 570 -2.94 8.04 -18.93
CA GLU A 570 -3.79 8.34 -20.07
C GLU A 570 -3.03 9.13 -21.14
N ASN A 571 -2.03 9.94 -20.79
CA ASN A 571 -1.33 10.76 -21.77
C ASN A 571 -0.11 10.07 -22.41
N ASP A 572 0.04 8.75 -22.19
CA ASP A 572 1.08 7.96 -22.84
C ASP A 572 0.87 7.91 -24.37
N ASP A 573 1.95 8.14 -25.13
CA ASP A 573 1.99 7.93 -26.58
C ASP A 573 1.86 6.41 -26.84
N TYR A 574 0.66 5.91 -27.13
CA TYR A 574 0.38 4.47 -27.29
C TYR A 574 0.32 4.00 -28.75
N LEU A 575 -0.03 4.87 -29.70
CA LEU A 575 -0.20 4.50 -31.10
C LEU A 575 1.16 4.37 -31.80
N TRP A 576 1.53 3.15 -32.18
CA TRP A 576 2.69 2.92 -33.05
C TRP A 576 2.45 3.46 -34.45
N LYS A 577 3.47 4.14 -34.94
CA LYS A 577 3.64 4.52 -36.34
C LYS A 577 4.38 3.42 -37.09
N GLU A 578 5.29 2.71 -36.42
CA GLU A 578 6.02 1.56 -36.97
C GLU A 578 5.73 0.28 -36.20
N PHE A 579 5.28 -0.76 -36.91
CA PHE A 579 5.09 -2.11 -36.35
C PHE A 579 6.43 -2.81 -36.17
N SER A 580 7.14 -2.47 -35.09
CA SER A 580 8.42 -3.09 -34.72
C SER A 580 8.22 -4.50 -34.18
N ASP A 581 9.20 -5.38 -34.38
CA ASP A 581 9.15 -6.74 -33.82
C ASP A 581 9.35 -6.68 -32.30
N ILE A 582 8.35 -7.18 -31.57
CA ILE A 582 8.30 -7.21 -30.11
C ILE A 582 9.44 -8.03 -29.52
N ASN A 583 10.00 -8.99 -30.28
CA ASN A 583 11.10 -9.83 -29.82
C ASN A 583 12.47 -9.14 -29.87
N GLN A 584 12.55 -7.90 -30.37
CA GLN A 584 13.79 -7.14 -30.39
C GLN A 584 14.31 -6.88 -28.98
N THR A 585 15.63 -6.84 -28.84
CA THR A 585 16.26 -6.44 -27.59
C THR A 585 16.13 -4.92 -27.38
N PRO A 586 16.25 -4.41 -26.13
CA PRO A 586 16.11 -2.98 -25.86
C PRO A 586 17.11 -2.11 -26.64
N ALA A 587 18.27 -2.66 -26.99
CA ALA A 587 19.30 -1.96 -27.76
C ALA A 587 18.92 -1.84 -29.24
N GLU A 588 18.10 -2.75 -29.75
CA GLU A 588 17.60 -2.74 -31.12
C GLU A 588 16.28 -1.98 -31.25
N TRP A 589 15.57 -1.77 -30.13
CA TRP A 589 14.34 -0.99 -30.09
C TRP A 589 14.62 0.50 -30.32
N VAL A 590 14.55 0.92 -31.59
CA VAL A 590 14.56 2.33 -32.02
C VAL A 590 13.13 2.78 -32.32
N ALA A 591 12.41 1.99 -33.15
CA ALA A 591 10.99 2.14 -33.51
C ALA A 591 10.55 3.56 -33.90
N GLN A 592 11.44 4.36 -34.52
CA GLN A 592 11.24 5.79 -34.78
C GLN A 592 10.75 6.61 -33.57
N GLY A 593 11.07 6.17 -32.35
CA GLY A 593 10.63 6.80 -31.11
C GLY A 593 9.23 6.43 -30.66
N ASP A 594 8.68 5.30 -31.09
CA ASP A 594 7.45 4.75 -30.53
C ASP A 594 7.72 4.07 -29.18
N ASN A 595 6.83 4.32 -28.20
CA ASN A 595 6.90 3.72 -26.86
C ASN A 595 6.71 2.19 -26.97
N PRO A 596 7.56 1.38 -26.31
CA PRO A 596 7.29 -0.04 -26.16
C PRO A 596 5.95 -0.33 -25.45
N PRO A 597 5.36 -1.53 -25.64
CA PRO A 597 4.17 -1.94 -24.91
C PRO A 597 4.45 -1.99 -23.41
N VAL A 598 3.40 -1.93 -22.59
CA VAL A 598 3.51 -1.93 -21.13
C VAL A 598 4.28 -3.15 -20.63
N ALA A 599 3.99 -4.34 -21.18
CA ALA A 599 4.61 -5.59 -20.78
C ALA A 599 6.09 -5.67 -21.14
N TYR A 600 6.48 -5.17 -22.31
CA TYR A 600 7.88 -5.04 -22.71
C TYR A 600 8.62 -4.09 -21.75
N TYR A 601 8.04 -2.92 -21.52
CA TYR A 601 8.59 -1.90 -20.64
C TYR A 601 8.79 -2.44 -19.22
N MET A 602 7.77 -3.11 -18.68
CA MET A 602 7.78 -3.69 -17.35
C MET A 602 8.79 -4.83 -17.23
N TYR A 603 8.84 -5.74 -18.20
CA TYR A 603 9.76 -6.89 -18.16
C TYR A 603 11.22 -6.44 -18.11
N TYR A 604 11.63 -5.45 -18.91
CA TYR A 604 13.03 -5.01 -18.90
C TYR A 604 13.38 -4.19 -17.65
N ILE A 605 12.43 -3.45 -17.06
CA ILE A 605 12.60 -2.88 -15.71
C ILE A 605 12.76 -4.00 -14.68
N TYR A 606 11.89 -5.02 -14.71
CA TYR A 606 11.96 -6.19 -13.85
C TYR A 606 13.31 -6.91 -13.97
N GLN A 607 13.82 -7.08 -15.19
CA GLN A 607 15.10 -7.76 -15.43
C GLN A 607 16.28 -6.97 -14.82
N ARG A 608 16.32 -5.64 -15.03
CA ARG A 608 17.37 -4.78 -14.45
C ARG A 608 17.26 -4.71 -12.94
N LEU A 609 16.04 -4.59 -12.40
CA LEU A 609 15.77 -4.61 -10.97
C LEU A 609 16.17 -5.94 -10.32
N GLY A 610 15.89 -7.08 -10.97
CA GLY A 610 16.28 -8.39 -10.48
C GLY A 610 17.81 -8.54 -10.39
N HIS A 611 18.56 -8.02 -11.37
CA HIS A 611 20.02 -7.97 -11.29
C HIS A 611 20.51 -7.06 -10.16
N PHE A 612 19.87 -5.89 -9.97
CA PHE A 612 20.18 -5.00 -8.86
C PHE A 612 19.93 -5.67 -7.51
N ASN A 613 18.76 -6.28 -7.31
CA ASN A 613 18.41 -6.98 -6.08
C ASN A 613 19.33 -8.17 -5.81
N TYR A 614 19.77 -8.89 -6.84
CA TYR A 614 20.78 -9.93 -6.70
C TYR A 614 22.10 -9.37 -6.13
N MET A 615 22.57 -8.22 -6.62
CA MET A 615 23.76 -7.55 -6.08
C MET A 615 23.57 -7.08 -4.64
N MET A 616 22.40 -6.51 -4.32
CA MET A 616 22.05 -6.05 -2.96
C MET A 616 21.98 -7.22 -1.97
N ASN A 617 21.33 -8.30 -2.36
CA ASN A 617 21.21 -9.49 -1.52
C ASN A 617 22.58 -10.11 -1.21
N ARG A 618 23.50 -10.17 -2.19
CA ARG A 618 24.89 -10.63 -1.97
C ARG A 618 25.66 -9.77 -0.97
N ARG A 619 25.27 -8.50 -0.82
CA ARG A 619 25.86 -7.54 0.13
C ARG A 619 25.11 -7.48 1.46
N SER A 620 24.08 -8.31 1.64
CA SER A 620 23.16 -8.25 2.78
C SER A 620 22.50 -6.88 2.97
N GLU A 621 22.23 -6.19 1.87
CA GLU A 621 21.55 -4.88 1.84
C GLU A 621 20.08 -5.05 1.39
N PRO A 622 19.19 -4.10 1.74
CA PRO A 622 17.77 -4.17 1.36
C PRO A 622 17.53 -4.26 -0.15
N CYS A 623 16.64 -5.16 -0.57
CA CYS A 623 16.14 -5.23 -1.95
C CYS A 623 14.92 -4.32 -2.15
N ILE A 624 14.66 -3.93 -3.40
CA ILE A 624 13.54 -3.07 -3.81
C ILE A 624 12.48 -3.90 -4.54
N THR A 625 11.20 -3.67 -4.25
CA THR A 625 10.09 -4.35 -4.92
C THR A 625 9.56 -3.56 -6.11
N LEU A 626 8.97 -4.26 -7.09
CA LEU A 626 8.31 -3.65 -8.23
C LEU A 626 6.80 -3.52 -7.97
N ARG A 627 6.23 -2.41 -8.41
CA ARG A 627 4.77 -2.17 -8.48
C ARG A 627 4.39 -1.61 -9.84
N CYS A 628 3.11 -1.74 -10.17
CA CYS A 628 2.54 -1.27 -11.44
C CYS A 628 1.23 -0.53 -11.16
N TYR A 629 1.05 0.59 -11.87
CA TYR A 629 -0.25 1.21 -12.02
C TYR A 629 -1.13 0.39 -12.95
N CYS A 630 -2.41 0.23 -12.60
CA CYS A 630 -3.41 -0.23 -13.54
C CYS A 630 -3.72 0.88 -14.55
N SER A 631 -3.85 0.55 -15.84
CA SER A 631 -4.36 1.51 -16.83
C SER A 631 -5.79 1.92 -16.49
N ASP A 632 -6.06 3.22 -16.52
CA ASP A 632 -7.41 3.79 -16.36
C ASP A 632 -8.31 3.41 -17.55
N LEU A 633 -7.74 3.41 -18.75
CA LEU A 633 -8.49 3.28 -19.99
C LEU A 633 -8.70 1.80 -20.37
N ASP A 634 -9.96 1.43 -20.57
CA ASP A 634 -10.37 0.08 -20.97
C ASP A 634 -10.52 -0.08 -22.49
N ASN A 635 -10.33 1.01 -23.26
CA ASN A 635 -10.56 1.04 -24.71
C ASN A 635 -9.28 0.94 -25.55
N ARG A 636 -8.10 0.98 -24.93
CA ARG A 636 -6.81 0.89 -25.62
C ARG A 636 -6.45 -0.57 -25.85
N SER A 637 -6.38 -0.98 -27.11
CA SER A 637 -5.94 -2.32 -27.47
C SER A 637 -4.45 -2.49 -27.22
N SER A 638 -4.08 -3.58 -26.55
CA SER A 638 -2.69 -3.95 -26.35
C SER A 638 -2.00 -4.23 -27.68
N GLN A 639 -0.73 -3.83 -27.80
CA GLN A 639 0.13 -4.15 -28.93
C GLN A 639 1.19 -5.21 -28.58
N PHE A 640 1.13 -5.81 -27.39
CA PHE A 640 2.14 -6.79 -26.93
C PHE A 640 1.91 -8.20 -27.48
N THR A 641 0.66 -8.56 -27.77
CA THR A 641 0.28 -9.90 -28.23
C THR A 641 -0.61 -9.82 -29.46
N ASP A 642 -0.58 -10.84 -30.32
CA ASP A 642 -1.49 -10.97 -31.45
C ASP A 642 -2.96 -11.21 -31.04
N ARG A 643 -3.17 -11.48 -29.75
CA ARG A 643 -4.48 -11.67 -29.13
C ARG A 643 -5.10 -10.33 -28.76
N TYR A 644 -6.42 -10.21 -28.93
CA TYR A 644 -7.16 -9.00 -28.57
C TYR A 644 -7.32 -8.89 -27.05
N ILE A 645 -6.47 -8.06 -26.44
CA ILE A 645 -6.54 -7.64 -25.04
C ILE A 645 -6.37 -6.13 -24.95
N THR A 646 -6.69 -5.55 -23.80
CA THR A 646 -6.52 -4.11 -23.54
C THR A 646 -5.19 -3.85 -22.83
N ASP A 647 -4.67 -2.61 -22.88
CA ASP A 647 -3.49 -2.22 -22.11
C ASP A 647 -3.71 -2.31 -20.59
N GLN A 648 -4.96 -2.12 -20.13
CA GLN A 648 -5.39 -2.41 -18.77
C GLN A 648 -5.16 -3.87 -18.42
N THR A 649 -5.66 -4.79 -19.25
CA THR A 649 -5.45 -6.23 -19.07
C THR A 649 -3.96 -6.57 -19.09
N GLU A 650 -3.21 -5.98 -20.01
CA GLU A 650 -1.75 -6.13 -20.11
C GLU A 650 -1.05 -5.71 -18.81
N SER A 651 -1.38 -4.53 -18.26
CA SER A 651 -0.81 -4.02 -17.01
C SER A 651 -1.12 -4.90 -15.80
N LEU A 652 -2.34 -5.44 -15.73
CA LEU A 652 -2.78 -6.34 -14.66
C LEU A 652 -2.06 -7.69 -14.69
N ILE A 653 -1.88 -8.28 -15.89
CA ILE A 653 -1.09 -9.51 -16.05
C ILE A 653 0.37 -9.26 -15.67
N CYS A 654 0.93 -8.10 -16.05
CA CYS A 654 2.29 -7.73 -15.66
C CYS A 654 2.43 -7.60 -14.14
N ASN A 655 1.48 -6.97 -13.45
CA ASN A 655 1.49 -6.90 -11.99
C ASN A 655 1.39 -8.31 -11.37
N LEU A 656 0.49 -9.14 -11.89
CA LEU A 656 0.26 -10.52 -11.44
C LEU A 656 1.52 -11.40 -11.57
N LEU A 657 2.34 -11.21 -12.60
CA LEU A 657 3.53 -12.04 -12.80
C LEU A 657 4.79 -11.42 -12.20
N LEU A 658 5.03 -10.12 -12.42
CA LEU A 658 6.34 -9.49 -12.18
C LEU A 658 6.45 -8.70 -10.87
N CYS A 659 5.33 -8.28 -10.27
CA CYS A 659 5.32 -7.37 -9.12
C CYS A 659 5.02 -8.07 -7.79
N ASN A 660 5.70 -7.70 -6.71
CA ASN A 660 5.37 -8.14 -5.33
C ASN A 660 4.91 -7.01 -4.39
N GLY A 661 5.11 -5.73 -4.76
CA GLY A 661 4.77 -4.60 -3.88
C GLY A 661 3.28 -4.18 -3.85
N GLY A 662 2.42 -4.88 -4.59
CA GLY A 662 0.99 -4.57 -4.71
C GLY A 662 0.58 -3.91 -6.03
N LEU A 663 -0.73 -3.77 -6.21
CA LEU A 663 -1.35 -3.10 -7.37
C LEU A 663 -1.74 -1.67 -7.01
N MET A 664 -1.30 -0.72 -7.82
CA MET A 664 -1.63 0.70 -7.70
C MET A 664 -2.83 1.04 -8.58
N ASN A 665 -3.64 2.03 -8.17
CA ASN A 665 -4.91 2.38 -8.82
C ASN A 665 -5.79 1.15 -9.05
N ALA A 666 -5.93 0.33 -8.02
CA ALA A 666 -6.57 -0.96 -8.16
C ALA A 666 -8.08 -0.87 -8.46
N GLU A 667 -8.72 0.29 -8.32
CA GLU A 667 -10.12 0.53 -8.66
C GLU A 667 -10.49 0.04 -10.07
N TYR A 668 -9.59 0.18 -11.04
CA TYR A 668 -9.81 -0.18 -12.43
C TYR A 668 -9.82 -1.70 -12.67
N ILE A 669 -9.36 -2.54 -11.72
CA ILE A 669 -9.49 -4.00 -11.85
C ILE A 669 -10.95 -4.44 -11.93
N TRP A 670 -11.89 -3.63 -11.41
CA TRP A 670 -13.31 -3.94 -11.39
C TRP A 670 -13.98 -3.79 -12.76
N SER A 671 -13.37 -3.05 -13.70
CA SER A 671 -13.80 -3.00 -15.11
C SER A 671 -13.12 -4.06 -15.99
N ALA A 672 -12.03 -4.65 -15.52
CA ALA A 672 -11.33 -5.73 -16.21
C ALA A 672 -12.10 -7.08 -16.15
N PRO A 673 -11.69 -8.11 -16.92
CA PRO A 673 -12.27 -9.45 -16.81
C PRO A 673 -12.30 -9.95 -15.36
N ALA A 674 -13.43 -10.54 -14.95
CA ALA A 674 -13.68 -10.91 -13.56
C ALA A 674 -12.67 -11.95 -13.05
N LEU A 675 -12.14 -12.77 -13.94
CA LEU A 675 -11.09 -13.72 -13.63
C LEU A 675 -9.82 -13.06 -13.07
N LEU A 676 -9.43 -11.86 -13.53
CA LEU A 676 -8.31 -11.12 -12.93
C LEU A 676 -8.61 -10.72 -11.50
N THR A 677 -9.78 -10.14 -11.24
CA THR A 677 -10.20 -9.79 -9.87
C THR A 677 -10.16 -11.01 -8.95
N TYR A 678 -10.64 -12.16 -9.44
CA TYR A 678 -10.60 -13.41 -8.67
C TYR A 678 -9.18 -13.93 -8.44
N LEU A 679 -8.29 -13.85 -9.44
CA LEU A 679 -6.87 -14.23 -9.29
C LEU A 679 -6.15 -13.35 -8.26
N PHE A 680 -6.37 -12.03 -8.27
CA PHE A 680 -5.79 -11.12 -7.28
C PHE A 680 -6.29 -11.43 -5.86
N TYR A 681 -7.56 -11.84 -5.73
CA TYR A 681 -8.10 -12.35 -4.46
C TYR A 681 -7.44 -13.67 -4.05
N LEU A 682 -7.38 -14.67 -4.92
CA LEU A 682 -6.81 -15.99 -4.59
C LEU A 682 -5.34 -15.90 -4.16
N LEU A 683 -4.57 -15.07 -4.86
CA LEU A 683 -3.16 -14.84 -4.56
C LEU A 683 -2.96 -13.83 -3.41
N GLN A 684 -4.02 -13.19 -2.91
CA GLN A 684 -3.92 -12.17 -1.86
C GLN A 684 -2.90 -11.06 -2.20
N VAL A 685 -2.90 -10.60 -3.46
CA VAL A 685 -2.05 -9.48 -3.88
C VAL A 685 -2.62 -8.19 -3.26
N PRO A 686 -1.83 -7.40 -2.53
CA PRO A 686 -2.31 -6.15 -1.96
C PRO A 686 -2.80 -5.17 -3.03
N VAL A 687 -3.95 -4.54 -2.78
CA VAL A 687 -4.53 -3.54 -3.67
C VAL A 687 -4.57 -2.18 -2.98
N ILE A 688 -3.96 -1.19 -3.61
CA ILE A 688 -3.82 0.18 -3.09
C ILE A 688 -4.74 1.09 -3.88
N ILE A 689 -5.65 1.76 -3.17
CA ILE A 689 -6.74 2.54 -3.76
C ILE A 689 -6.81 3.91 -3.07
N ALA A 690 -7.10 4.95 -3.84
CA ALA A 690 -7.30 6.31 -3.34
C ALA A 690 -8.69 6.85 -3.75
N PRO A 691 -9.76 6.43 -3.04
CA PRO A 691 -11.13 6.77 -3.42
C PRO A 691 -11.40 8.29 -3.57
N LEU A 692 -10.93 9.15 -2.66
CA LEU A 692 -11.12 10.61 -2.79
C LEU A 692 -10.47 11.14 -4.06
N SER A 693 -9.21 10.78 -4.31
CA SER A 693 -8.49 11.20 -5.53
C SER A 693 -9.19 10.69 -6.80
N SER A 694 -9.69 9.46 -6.81
CA SER A 694 -10.36 8.88 -7.98
C SER A 694 -11.67 9.59 -8.35
N VAL A 695 -12.32 10.25 -7.38
CA VAL A 695 -13.59 10.97 -7.57
C VAL A 695 -13.35 12.41 -8.01
N THR A 696 -12.37 13.08 -7.41
CA THR A 696 -12.10 14.49 -7.73
C THR A 696 -11.54 14.65 -9.15
N MET A 697 -10.70 13.73 -9.58
CA MET A 697 -10.01 13.77 -10.88
C MET A 697 -10.97 13.83 -12.10
N PRO A 698 -12.00 12.95 -12.21
CA PRO A 698 -13.03 13.07 -13.24
C PRO A 698 -14.01 14.23 -13.02
N SER A 699 -14.26 14.66 -11.78
CA SER A 699 -15.15 15.81 -11.54
C SER A 699 -14.55 17.12 -12.05
N MET A 700 -13.24 17.30 -11.88
CA MET A 700 -12.49 18.37 -12.56
C MET A 700 -12.59 18.22 -14.07
N GLN A 701 -12.61 16.98 -14.61
CA GLN A 701 -12.81 16.68 -16.03
C GLN A 701 -14.17 17.07 -16.59
N LEU A 702 -15.25 16.88 -15.85
CA LEU A 702 -16.59 17.26 -16.30
C LEU A 702 -16.76 18.78 -16.36
N GLU A 703 -16.11 19.54 -15.47
CA GLU A 703 -15.99 21.00 -15.61
C GLU A 703 -15.18 21.41 -16.86
N ARG A 704 -14.25 20.57 -17.35
CA ARG A 704 -13.46 20.79 -18.60
C ARG A 704 -14.32 20.98 -19.85
N GLN A 705 -15.53 20.40 -19.92
CA GLN A 705 -16.41 20.58 -21.09
C GLN A 705 -17.16 21.92 -21.09
N GLY A 706 -17.26 22.59 -19.94
CA GLY A 706 -17.93 23.89 -19.80
C GLY A 706 -17.02 25.10 -20.07
N ARG A 707 -15.70 24.98 -19.82
CA ARG A 707 -14.72 26.05 -20.03
C ARG A 707 -13.84 25.75 -21.23
N LYS A 708 -14.19 26.30 -22.40
CA LYS A 708 -13.34 26.26 -23.60
C LYS A 708 -12.09 27.14 -23.39
N TYR A 709 -11.01 26.57 -22.85
CA TYR A 709 -9.68 27.14 -23.03
C TYR A 709 -9.19 26.79 -24.44
N LYS A 710 -9.21 27.79 -25.34
CA LYS A 710 -8.41 27.74 -26.58
C LYS A 710 -6.96 27.97 -26.18
N SER A 711 -6.19 26.93 -25.93
CA SER A 711 -4.73 27.04 -25.99
C SER A 711 -4.32 26.95 -27.47
N ASP A 712 -3.77 28.04 -27.99
CA ASP A 712 -3.19 28.10 -29.34
C ASP A 712 -1.85 27.30 -29.45
N LEU A 713 -1.46 26.60 -28.38
CA LEU A 713 -0.31 25.69 -28.27
C LEU A 713 -0.47 24.37 -29.05
N SER A 714 -1.63 24.15 -29.69
CA SER A 714 -1.86 23.03 -30.62
C SER A 714 -1.15 23.20 -31.97
N SER A 715 -0.59 24.39 -32.25
CA SER A 715 0.10 24.69 -33.51
C SER A 715 1.62 24.42 -33.49
N LEU A 716 2.21 24.21 -32.30
CA LEU A 716 3.67 24.06 -32.11
C LEU A 716 4.14 22.62 -32.00
N THR A 717 3.21 21.67 -31.93
CA THR A 717 3.55 20.27 -31.91
C THR A 717 2.77 19.56 -33.01
N GLY A 718 3.45 18.81 -33.87
CA GLY A 718 2.81 17.91 -34.83
C GLY A 718 2.09 16.72 -34.16
N PHE A 719 1.52 16.93 -32.98
CA PHE A 719 0.64 16.00 -32.30
C PHE A 719 -0.79 16.34 -32.70
N CYS A 720 -1.37 15.51 -33.55
CA CYS A 720 -2.81 15.42 -33.63
C CYS A 720 -3.34 14.95 -32.27
N GLN A 721 -3.76 15.87 -31.41
CA GLN A 721 -4.75 15.54 -30.40
C GLN A 721 -6.00 15.15 -31.17
N GLY A 722 -6.24 13.85 -31.33
CA GLY A 722 -7.54 13.37 -31.73
C GLY A 722 -8.53 13.84 -30.68
N GLU A 723 -9.46 14.71 -31.05
CA GLU A 723 -10.61 15.09 -30.24
C GLU A 723 -11.38 13.82 -29.86
N ILE A 724 -11.10 13.23 -28.69
CA ILE A 724 -11.98 12.24 -28.09
C ILE A 724 -13.14 13.01 -27.47
N THR A 725 -14.08 13.39 -28.33
CA THR A 725 -15.41 13.78 -27.88
C THR A 725 -16.10 12.53 -27.34
N LYS A 726 -16.12 12.33 -26.01
CA LYS A 726 -17.16 11.49 -25.38
C LYS A 726 -18.50 12.08 -25.83
N ARG A 727 -19.15 11.43 -26.81
CA ARG A 727 -20.36 11.91 -27.49
C ARG A 727 -21.66 11.66 -26.72
N ASP A 728 -21.59 11.20 -25.46
CA ASP A 728 -22.77 10.99 -24.64
C ASP A 728 -22.93 12.12 -23.62
N ILE A 729 -23.72 13.13 -23.99
CA ILE A 729 -24.14 14.25 -23.13
C ILE A 729 -25.28 13.81 -22.18
N THR A 730 -25.84 12.61 -22.40
CA THR A 730 -27.04 12.11 -21.69
C THR A 730 -26.76 11.17 -20.53
N VAL A 731 -25.49 10.82 -20.29
CA VAL A 731 -25.06 10.05 -19.11
C VAL A 731 -23.91 10.81 -18.46
N SER A 732 -24.24 11.74 -17.56
CA SER A 732 -23.25 12.09 -16.54
C SER A 732 -23.11 10.84 -15.67
N ASP A 733 -22.07 10.05 -15.90
CA ASP A 733 -21.64 9.06 -14.91
C ASP A 733 -21.26 9.86 -13.67
N ASP A 734 -22.18 9.96 -12.71
CA ASP A 734 -21.91 10.57 -11.42
C ASP A 734 -20.86 9.71 -10.72
N HIS A 735 -19.58 10.03 -10.94
CA HIS A 735 -18.44 9.48 -10.22
C HIS A 735 -18.55 9.92 -8.76
N SER A 736 -19.41 9.24 -8.01
CA SER A 736 -19.57 9.43 -6.57
C SER A 736 -18.60 8.53 -5.82
N TYR A 737 -18.21 8.91 -4.61
CA TYR A 737 -17.39 8.07 -3.74
C TYR A 737 -17.98 6.66 -3.57
N GLY A 738 -19.31 6.54 -3.52
CA GLY A 738 -20.02 5.26 -3.41
C GLY A 738 -19.85 4.34 -4.64
N SER A 739 -19.49 4.90 -5.80
CA SER A 739 -19.24 4.14 -7.04
C SER A 739 -17.88 3.44 -7.05
N ASN A 740 -16.93 3.90 -6.22
CA ASN A 740 -15.61 3.28 -6.14
C ASN A 740 -15.72 1.83 -5.64
N PRO A 741 -15.08 0.85 -6.31
CA PRO A 741 -15.24 -0.57 -5.99
C PRO A 741 -14.43 -1.03 -4.76
N PHE A 742 -13.64 -0.15 -4.13
CA PHE A 742 -12.84 -0.45 -2.94
C PHE A 742 -13.62 -1.24 -1.88
N MET A 743 -14.85 -0.83 -1.57
CA MET A 743 -15.63 -1.52 -0.53
C MET A 743 -16.02 -2.94 -0.97
N ARG A 744 -16.29 -3.17 -2.26
CA ARG A 744 -16.55 -4.51 -2.78
C ARG A 744 -15.30 -5.38 -2.71
N MET A 745 -14.13 -4.84 -3.02
CA MET A 745 -12.85 -5.55 -2.87
C MET A 745 -12.54 -5.90 -1.40
N PHE A 746 -12.85 -4.99 -0.48
CA PHE A 746 -12.71 -5.23 0.95
C PHE A 746 -13.68 -6.32 1.45
N LYS A 747 -14.95 -6.29 1.03
CA LYS A 747 -15.93 -7.34 1.37
C LYS A 747 -15.51 -8.69 0.80
N LEU A 748 -15.05 -8.73 -0.45
CA LEU A 748 -14.50 -9.92 -1.11
C LEU A 748 -13.37 -10.56 -0.29
N GLY A 749 -12.60 -9.76 0.45
CA GLY A 749 -11.48 -10.22 1.28
C GLY A 749 -10.12 -10.04 0.64
N MET A 750 -10.01 -9.12 -0.33
CA MET A 750 -8.72 -8.68 -0.84
C MET A 750 -7.98 -7.86 0.23
N LYS A 751 -6.65 -7.89 0.21
CA LYS A 751 -5.80 -7.10 1.10
C LYS A 751 -5.79 -5.63 0.65
N THR A 752 -6.83 -4.90 0.99
CA THR A 752 -7.02 -3.50 0.56
C THR A 752 -6.30 -2.51 1.48
N SER A 753 -5.68 -1.50 0.89
CA SER A 753 -5.06 -0.36 1.58
C SER A 753 -5.57 0.94 0.99
N LEU A 754 -5.98 1.87 1.87
CA LEU A 754 -6.33 3.22 1.47
C LEU A 754 -5.07 4.09 1.39
N SER A 755 -5.03 4.97 0.40
CA SER A 755 -3.98 5.96 0.19
C SER A 755 -4.62 7.32 -0.09
N SER A 756 -3.94 8.40 0.29
CA SER A 756 -4.38 9.77 -0.05
C SER A 756 -3.86 10.26 -1.41
N ASN A 757 -2.95 9.52 -2.05
CA ASN A 757 -2.33 9.86 -3.35
C ASN A 757 -1.87 11.34 -3.42
N SER A 758 -2.47 12.14 -4.30
CA SER A 758 -2.20 13.57 -4.40
C SER A 758 -3.20 14.36 -3.54
N VAL A 759 -2.71 14.91 -2.44
CA VAL A 759 -3.46 15.80 -1.52
C VAL A 759 -3.84 17.12 -2.20
N LEU A 760 -3.02 17.56 -3.15
CA LEU A 760 -3.26 18.79 -3.89
C LEU A 760 -4.50 18.70 -4.78
N PHE A 761 -4.77 17.51 -5.35
CA PHE A 761 -5.87 17.29 -6.30
C PHE A 761 -7.08 16.54 -5.71
N ASN A 762 -6.96 15.98 -4.50
CA ASN A 762 -8.04 15.20 -3.86
C ASN A 762 -9.02 16.05 -3.03
N SER A 763 -8.91 17.38 -3.09
CA SER A 763 -9.74 18.34 -2.35
C SER A 763 -9.83 18.07 -0.84
N SER A 764 -8.78 17.49 -0.24
CA SER A 764 -8.70 17.28 1.20
C SER A 764 -8.82 18.60 1.97
N TYR A 765 -9.71 18.62 2.95
CA TYR A 765 -9.98 19.83 3.76
C TYR A 765 -9.25 19.81 5.10
N THR A 766 -8.71 18.66 5.50
CA THR A 766 -8.08 18.48 6.80
C THR A 766 -6.55 18.61 6.74
N MET A 767 -5.92 18.75 7.91
CA MET A 767 -4.46 18.71 8.02
C MET A 767 -3.91 17.27 7.99
N GLU A 768 -4.77 16.26 8.06
CA GLU A 768 -4.39 14.84 8.11
C GLU A 768 -5.13 14.06 6.99
N PRO A 769 -4.69 14.21 5.73
CA PRO A 769 -5.41 13.72 4.55
C PRO A 769 -5.66 12.20 4.58
N MET A 770 -4.71 11.42 5.11
CA MET A 770 -4.89 9.99 5.28
C MET A 770 -6.06 9.67 6.23
N ILE A 771 -6.21 10.38 7.35
CA ILE A 771 -7.34 10.13 8.29
C ILE A 771 -8.67 10.56 7.67
N GLU A 772 -8.66 11.60 6.85
CA GLU A 772 -9.83 12.02 6.09
C GLU A 772 -10.34 10.91 5.17
N GLU A 773 -9.45 10.24 4.42
CA GLU A 773 -9.79 9.10 3.57
C GLU A 773 -10.52 8.00 4.36
N TYR A 774 -9.94 7.58 5.49
CA TYR A 774 -10.56 6.57 6.37
C TYR A 774 -11.89 7.04 6.96
N SER A 775 -11.99 8.32 7.35
CA SER A 775 -13.18 8.88 7.99
C SER A 775 -14.34 9.02 7.01
N VAL A 776 -14.06 9.44 5.78
CA VAL A 776 -15.03 9.50 4.69
C VAL A 776 -15.52 8.09 4.37
N ALA A 777 -14.62 7.13 4.17
CA ALA A 777 -14.97 5.73 3.96
C ALA A 777 -15.86 5.18 5.10
N ALA A 778 -15.47 5.44 6.36
CA ALA A 778 -16.22 4.99 7.53
C ALA A 778 -17.63 5.55 7.56
N SER A 779 -17.80 6.84 7.23
CA SER A 779 -19.09 7.51 7.27
C SER A 779 -20.05 7.03 6.17
N ILE A 780 -19.53 6.80 4.96
CA ILE A 780 -20.33 6.39 3.80
C ILE A 780 -20.73 4.92 3.89
N TYR A 781 -19.79 4.04 4.26
CA TYR A 781 -20.01 2.59 4.30
C TYR A 781 -20.37 2.05 5.69
N LEU A 782 -20.50 2.93 6.69
CA LEU A 782 -20.83 2.58 8.07
C LEU A 782 -19.85 1.55 8.67
N LEU A 783 -18.56 1.74 8.41
CA LEU A 783 -17.51 0.81 8.82
C LEU A 783 -17.40 0.75 10.35
N ASN A 784 -17.30 -0.46 10.89
CA ASN A 784 -17.09 -0.65 12.31
C ASN A 784 -15.58 -0.59 12.68
N ALA A 785 -15.28 -0.66 13.98
CA ALA A 785 -13.89 -0.62 14.44
C ALA A 785 -13.04 -1.79 13.93
N ALA A 786 -13.63 -2.99 13.73
CA ALA A 786 -12.91 -4.15 13.19
C ALA A 786 -12.52 -3.90 11.73
N ASP A 787 -13.42 -3.33 10.93
CA ASP A 787 -13.18 -2.99 9.53
C ASP A 787 -12.04 -1.97 9.39
N LEU A 788 -12.10 -0.88 10.16
CA LEU A 788 -11.06 0.15 10.14
C LEU A 788 -9.71 -0.37 10.61
N CYS A 789 -9.69 -1.24 11.64
CA CYS A 789 -8.46 -1.86 12.10
C CYS A 789 -7.92 -2.90 11.10
N GLU A 790 -8.79 -3.61 10.37
CA GLU A 790 -8.40 -4.54 9.29
C GLU A 790 -7.74 -3.77 8.14
N LEU A 791 -8.34 -2.66 7.71
CA LEU A 791 -7.77 -1.77 6.69
C LEU A 791 -6.43 -1.18 7.14
N ALA A 792 -6.33 -0.71 8.39
CA ALA A 792 -5.07 -0.20 8.93
C ALA A 792 -4.00 -1.31 8.99
N ARG A 793 -4.36 -2.53 9.41
CA ARG A 793 -3.44 -3.68 9.44
C ARG A 793 -2.98 -4.07 8.03
N ASN A 794 -3.88 -4.11 7.07
CA ASN A 794 -3.56 -4.41 5.68
C ASN A 794 -2.58 -3.39 5.09
N SER A 795 -2.69 -2.10 5.45
CA SER A 795 -1.72 -1.08 5.05
C SER A 795 -0.29 -1.38 5.55
N VAL A 796 -0.14 -1.90 6.77
CA VAL A 796 1.16 -2.31 7.34
C VAL A 796 1.69 -3.58 6.68
N ILE A 797 0.81 -4.49 6.25
CA ILE A 797 1.21 -5.69 5.53
C ILE A 797 1.72 -5.32 4.13
N ALA A 798 0.97 -4.47 3.43
CA ALA A 798 1.26 -4.03 2.07
C ALA A 798 2.50 -3.14 1.97
N CYS A 799 2.81 -2.35 3.01
CA CYS A 799 3.94 -1.43 2.96
C CYS A 799 5.30 -2.14 2.91
N GLY A 800 6.31 -1.43 2.41
CA GLY A 800 7.68 -1.92 2.30
C GLY A 800 8.57 -1.59 3.50
N TYR A 801 8.02 -1.34 4.69
CA TYR A 801 8.80 -1.06 5.90
C TYR A 801 9.57 -2.29 6.41
N GLU A 802 10.64 -2.05 7.16
CA GLU A 802 11.50 -3.11 7.69
C GLU A 802 10.72 -4.08 8.61
N GLY A 803 11.16 -5.34 8.64
CA GLY A 803 10.50 -6.42 9.38
C GLY A 803 10.40 -6.13 10.87
N TRP A 804 11.39 -5.41 11.43
CA TRP A 804 11.34 -4.93 12.81
C TRP A 804 10.08 -4.08 13.08
N TYR A 805 9.76 -3.16 12.17
CA TYR A 805 8.58 -2.29 12.33
C TYR A 805 7.29 -3.09 12.21
N LYS A 806 7.19 -4.00 11.23
CA LYS A 806 6.02 -4.87 11.06
C LYS A 806 5.81 -5.77 12.29
N ALA A 807 6.87 -6.32 12.86
CA ALA A 807 6.84 -7.08 14.11
C ALA A 807 6.42 -6.20 15.30
N HIS A 808 6.91 -4.97 15.37
CA HIS A 808 6.57 -4.03 16.44
C HIS A 808 5.11 -3.56 16.36
N TRP A 809 4.62 -3.19 15.17
CA TRP A 809 3.31 -2.57 14.95
C TRP A 809 2.16 -3.58 14.84
N SER A 810 2.35 -4.64 14.07
CA SER A 810 1.29 -5.63 13.78
C SER A 810 1.59 -6.99 14.38
N GLY A 811 2.82 -7.23 14.86
CA GLY A 811 3.17 -8.52 15.44
C GLY A 811 3.40 -9.63 14.44
N ILE A 812 3.85 -9.28 13.24
CA ILE A 812 4.12 -10.25 12.16
C ILE A 812 5.63 -10.34 11.87
N SER A 813 6.08 -11.51 11.44
CA SER A 813 7.45 -11.78 11.03
C SER A 813 7.48 -12.73 9.83
N VAL A 814 8.53 -12.67 9.03
CA VAL A 814 8.75 -13.62 7.93
C VAL A 814 9.31 -14.95 8.46
N ARG A 815 9.84 -14.96 9.69
CA ARG A 815 10.36 -16.20 10.28
C ARG A 815 9.23 -17.15 10.62
N PRO A 816 9.35 -18.44 10.25
CA PRO A 816 8.36 -19.45 10.61
C PRO A 816 8.14 -19.52 12.12
N ASP A 817 6.88 -19.46 12.52
CA ASP A 817 6.41 -19.67 13.88
C ASP A 817 5.18 -20.60 13.87
N LYS A 818 4.80 -21.13 15.04
CA LYS A 818 3.66 -22.04 15.23
C LYS A 818 2.30 -21.35 15.26
N TYR A 819 2.29 -20.01 15.29
CA TYR A 819 1.08 -19.20 15.42
C TYR A 819 0.38 -19.02 14.07
N PHE A 820 -0.63 -18.14 14.05
CA PHE A 820 -1.39 -17.84 12.85
C PHE A 820 -0.46 -17.39 11.71
N LYS A 821 -0.71 -17.91 10.50
CA LYS A 821 0.05 -17.56 9.30
C LYS A 821 -0.90 -17.02 8.23
N GLU A 822 -0.41 -16.07 7.44
CA GLU A 822 -1.13 -15.48 6.32
C GLU A 822 -0.26 -15.51 5.07
N ASN A 823 -0.86 -15.90 3.94
CA ASN A 823 -0.24 -15.77 2.63
C ASN A 823 -0.51 -14.37 2.07
N VAL A 824 0.51 -13.76 1.48
CA VAL A 824 0.44 -12.47 0.80
C VAL A 824 1.11 -12.60 -0.56
N GLY A 825 0.41 -12.17 -1.62
CA GLY A 825 0.92 -12.21 -2.97
C GLY A 825 1.24 -13.62 -3.49
N GLY A 826 0.68 -14.69 -2.92
CA GLY A 826 0.82 -16.07 -3.36
C GLY A 826 2.22 -16.67 -3.20
N VAL A 827 3.14 -15.91 -2.60
CA VAL A 827 4.57 -16.24 -2.48
C VAL A 827 5.03 -16.03 -1.05
N ASP A 828 4.61 -14.93 -0.41
CA ASP A 828 5.08 -14.58 0.93
C ASP A 828 4.19 -15.15 2.02
N VAL A 829 4.82 -15.67 3.07
CA VAL A 829 4.12 -16.15 4.26
C VAL A 829 4.56 -15.33 5.47
N TRP A 830 3.60 -14.69 6.12
CA TRP A 830 3.81 -13.92 7.34
C TRP A 830 3.24 -14.69 8.53
N TYR A 831 4.04 -14.80 9.58
CA TYR A 831 3.70 -15.50 10.82
C TYR A 831 3.47 -14.49 11.94
N ASP A 832 2.44 -14.73 12.74
CA ASP A 832 2.26 -14.01 13.98
C ASP A 832 3.38 -14.34 14.96
N THR A 833 3.82 -13.33 15.71
CA THR A 833 4.85 -13.43 16.75
C THR A 833 4.33 -13.95 18.09
N ALA A 834 3.02 -14.10 18.23
CA ALA A 834 2.33 -14.53 19.45
C ALA A 834 0.98 -15.17 19.10
N GLU A 835 0.38 -15.89 20.06
CA GLU A 835 -0.93 -16.53 19.88
C GLU A 835 -2.05 -15.51 19.59
N ASP A 836 -1.99 -14.35 20.23
CA ASP A 836 -2.94 -13.26 20.03
C ASP A 836 -2.20 -11.95 19.74
N THR A 837 -2.17 -11.57 18.47
CA THR A 837 -1.62 -10.28 18.02
C THR A 837 -2.65 -9.16 18.01
N SER A 838 -3.91 -9.41 18.34
CA SER A 838 -4.98 -8.39 18.37
C SER A 838 -4.64 -7.24 19.32
N ILE A 839 -3.84 -7.48 20.36
CA ILE A 839 -3.34 -6.45 21.27
C ILE A 839 -2.52 -5.38 20.54
N LYS A 840 -1.92 -5.71 19.38
CA LYS A 840 -1.11 -4.79 18.58
C LYS A 840 -1.91 -4.00 17.55
N HIS A 841 -2.90 -4.60 16.91
CA HIS A 841 -3.62 -4.00 15.76
C HIS A 841 -5.15 -3.91 15.92
N ASN A 842 -5.72 -4.53 16.94
CA ASN A 842 -7.15 -4.57 17.25
C ASN A 842 -8.04 -5.09 16.11
N VAL A 843 -7.60 -6.17 15.45
CA VAL A 843 -8.45 -6.91 14.49
C VAL A 843 -8.89 -8.18 15.19
N PRO A 844 -10.21 -8.46 15.28
CA PRO A 844 -10.75 -9.66 15.91
C PRO A 844 -10.16 -10.93 15.32
N MET A 845 -9.93 -11.94 16.15
CA MET A 845 -9.40 -13.23 15.67
C MET A 845 -10.46 -13.96 14.84
N ILE A 846 -11.74 -13.80 15.18
CA ILE A 846 -12.83 -14.37 14.38
C ILE A 846 -12.87 -13.81 12.95
N ARG A 847 -12.58 -12.51 12.76
CA ARG A 847 -12.45 -11.89 11.43
C ARG A 847 -11.32 -12.54 10.64
N ARG A 848 -10.15 -12.69 11.27
CA ARG A 848 -8.95 -13.26 10.61
C ARG A 848 -9.16 -14.72 10.25
N GLN A 849 -9.77 -15.51 11.14
CA GLN A 849 -10.14 -16.90 10.88
C GLN A 849 -11.12 -16.98 9.72
N TYR A 850 -12.20 -16.18 9.72
CA TYR A 850 -13.14 -16.13 8.60
C TYR A 850 -12.45 -15.84 7.26
N ARG A 851 -11.56 -14.84 7.19
CA ARG A 851 -10.82 -14.49 5.97
C ARG A 851 -9.95 -15.65 5.47
N ARG A 852 -9.19 -16.27 6.37
CA ARG A 852 -8.30 -17.39 6.04
C ARG A 852 -9.09 -18.62 5.62
N ASP A 853 -10.05 -19.04 6.44
CA ASP A 853 -10.82 -20.26 6.20
C ASP A 853 -11.67 -20.12 4.92
N THR A 854 -12.15 -18.91 4.60
CA THR A 854 -12.80 -18.64 3.31
C THR A 854 -11.85 -18.76 2.14
N LEU A 855 -10.62 -18.21 2.26
CA LEU A 855 -9.61 -18.33 1.20
C LEU A 855 -9.19 -19.79 0.98
N ASP A 856 -8.96 -20.54 2.06
CA ASP A 856 -8.59 -21.96 2.00
C ASP A 856 -9.71 -22.78 1.32
N GLN A 857 -10.97 -22.50 1.63
CA GLN A 857 -12.13 -23.13 0.96
C GLN A 857 -12.21 -22.84 -0.54
N GLU A 858 -11.79 -21.65 -0.98
CA GLU A 858 -11.75 -21.33 -2.42
C GLU A 858 -10.65 -22.12 -3.14
N TRP A 859 -9.49 -22.33 -2.50
CA TRP A 859 -8.44 -23.19 -3.02
C TRP A 859 -8.88 -24.65 -3.06
N ASP A 860 -9.49 -25.17 -1.99
CA ASP A 860 -10.06 -26.52 -1.96
C ASP A 860 -11.10 -26.71 -3.06
N PHE A 861 -11.98 -25.72 -3.28
CA PHE A 861 -12.97 -25.73 -4.36
C PHE A 861 -12.32 -25.84 -5.74
N LEU A 862 -11.25 -25.10 -6.00
CA LEU A 862 -10.53 -25.16 -7.27
C LEU A 862 -9.82 -26.51 -7.44
N GLU A 863 -9.19 -27.04 -6.39
CA GLU A 863 -8.59 -28.37 -6.44
C GLU A 863 -9.62 -29.46 -6.73
N GLU A 864 -10.81 -29.40 -6.11
CA GLU A 864 -11.90 -30.34 -6.39
C GLU A 864 -12.48 -30.18 -7.81
N LEU A 865 -12.46 -28.96 -8.37
CA LEU A 865 -12.99 -28.70 -9.71
C LEU A 865 -12.12 -29.32 -10.82
N PHE A 866 -10.80 -29.43 -10.60
CA PHE A 866 -9.83 -29.92 -11.59
C PHE A 866 -9.29 -31.33 -11.30
N ASN A 867 -9.73 -31.98 -10.22
CA ASN A 867 -9.45 -33.39 -9.88
C ASN A 867 -10.63 -34.31 -10.25
#